data_AF-A0A497DJ67-F1
#
_entry.id   AF-A0A497DJ67-F1
#
_cell.length_a   1.000
_cell.length_b   1.000
_cell.length_c   1.000
_cell.angle_alpha   90.00
_cell.angle_beta   90.00
_cell.angle_gamma   90.00
#
_symmetry.space_group_name_H-M   'P 1'
#
loop_
_entity.id
_entity.type
_entity.pdbx_description
1 polymer ?
#
loop_
_entity_poly.entity_id
_entity_poly.type
_entity_poly.pdbx_seq_one_letter_code
_entity_poly.pdbx_strand_id
1 'polypeptide(L)'
;MGKKDLSAALRIASILLLIFLLLKGGSSLSAQWLNGYSHRVRISIDESLNQGSLPLTGFPILFSFSDTLMRSASNGGIVQFADGTDFCFTDQDSITVLDFEIESYDPETGSLSAWVRIPSVSAESNTDLYLYYGNPDGLPLWDTAGVWSNQFTAVWHMADDPSANAPQITDATSLMNHGTTGGTMTADDLVDGKVSLAIQFDGMDDYVSMPVSGFNTDAGCAELWIKLDSMPVSNSDYFFAHRQEDPITDRAYLRVWQSGEWGTGMGDTYDLVRGSTMDTVSWHHLAITWNGTELTGFLDGAQDFGPVAYTALDTVREIYVMTWMPSSESASGTLDELRISAIDRDSAWIAASYLIQHQPEAYYLTQTQLVNDIPCNAIPLDINDTCAFSIHSNIGAEDSGIPDPLCGNYLGGDIWFYLIVPQSGSFEIQTDTETEAQFPDNNGWMYRAAMALYKGSCESLVLIDCYENNGSYHPRMAGADITGQIPGDTIWVRIWENTNNDVGKLKICASIGEQGMCPAVFSVGGGGAYCNGDTGVMISLSGSGDGYLYTLILNDTIQLDTLQGTGDSLVWLPVYEPGYYNILAHHPVDSCVLEMSDSAEVIRNELPQLSFLSSSSSCFEANDGSITTTITGGMEPYNATWLGPLGFTSSEVSLIDLAAGEYSCSVSDSNLCVNIGPDILISEPDQLVAIIDQVTHVSSYQADDGSIQLSVTGGIFPYTFLWTGSNHYESTEQNPVSLTLGNYDVRVTDDHLCQDSIMGTGLILEKDAPGIFIPEGFSPNGDGYNDLFVILGIENYSENELVIFNTQGVVVFHRINYKNDWDGTPETGSVLGGILPEGTYYYVFKFGEASVRKGFVYLNRE
;
A
#
# COMPACT_ATOMS: atom_id res chain seq x y z
N MET A 1 24.51 -27.17 -64.58
CA MET A 1 24.79 -28.12 -63.49
C MET A 1 23.46 -28.43 -62.84
N GLY A 2 22.86 -29.60 -62.77
CA GLY A 2 23.19 -30.98 -63.08
C GLY A 2 22.33 -31.78 -62.10
N LYS A 3 21.27 -32.47 -62.57
CA LYS A 3 20.25 -33.16 -61.74
C LYS A 3 20.78 -34.17 -60.70
N LYS A 4 22.10 -34.33 -60.58
CA LYS A 4 22.77 -35.08 -59.52
C LYS A 4 22.87 -34.32 -58.19
N ASP A 5 22.88 -32.98 -58.19
CA ASP A 5 23.05 -32.18 -56.96
C ASP A 5 21.75 -32.06 -56.13
N LEU A 6 20.58 -32.07 -56.78
CA LEU A 6 19.29 -32.01 -56.07
C LEU A 6 19.01 -33.28 -55.26
N SER A 7 19.52 -34.45 -55.69
CA SER A 7 19.32 -35.71 -54.96
C SER A 7 20.26 -35.84 -53.75
N ALA A 8 21.41 -35.15 -53.77
CA ALA A 8 22.31 -35.06 -52.63
C ALA A 8 21.73 -34.12 -51.57
N ALA A 9 21.21 -32.95 -51.98
CA ALA A 9 20.53 -32.01 -51.10
C ALA A 9 19.25 -32.60 -50.48
N LEU A 10 18.42 -33.32 -51.24
CA LEU A 10 17.23 -34.01 -50.70
C LEU A 10 17.58 -35.18 -49.77
N ARG A 11 18.72 -35.85 -49.98
CA ARG A 11 19.19 -36.93 -49.09
C ARG A 11 19.78 -36.37 -47.80
N ILE A 12 20.50 -35.25 -47.86
CA ILE A 12 21.02 -34.56 -46.68
C ILE A 12 19.86 -33.97 -45.86
N ALA A 13 18.88 -33.32 -46.50
CA ALA A 13 17.68 -32.82 -45.82
C ALA A 13 16.82 -33.94 -45.24
N SER A 14 16.67 -35.06 -45.95
CA SER A 14 15.96 -36.25 -45.42
C SER A 14 16.71 -36.93 -44.28
N ILE A 15 18.05 -36.88 -44.26
CA ILE A 15 18.87 -37.44 -43.16
C ILE A 15 18.82 -36.51 -41.94
N LEU A 16 18.88 -35.18 -42.12
CA LEU A 16 18.67 -34.20 -41.05
C LEU A 16 17.26 -34.28 -40.46
N LEU A 17 16.23 -34.46 -41.30
CA LEU A 17 14.86 -34.67 -40.85
C LEU A 17 14.68 -36.02 -40.15
N LEU A 18 15.39 -37.08 -40.57
CA LEU A 18 15.38 -38.38 -39.89
C LEU A 18 16.12 -38.33 -38.54
N ILE A 19 17.19 -37.53 -38.43
CA ILE A 19 17.92 -37.28 -37.16
C ILE A 19 17.02 -36.48 -36.20
N PHE A 20 16.30 -35.46 -36.70
CA PHE A 20 15.29 -34.72 -35.93
C PHE A 20 14.11 -35.60 -35.48
N LEU A 21 13.64 -36.51 -36.34
CA LEU A 21 12.56 -37.45 -36.02
C LEU A 21 13.01 -38.59 -35.08
N LEU A 22 14.28 -38.99 -35.11
CA LEU A 22 14.87 -39.97 -34.18
C LEU A 22 15.08 -39.40 -32.76
N LEU A 23 15.14 -38.07 -32.60
CA LEU A 23 15.21 -37.40 -31.30
C LEU A 23 13.84 -37.29 -30.59
N LYS A 24 12.72 -37.32 -31.32
CA LYS A 24 11.35 -37.22 -30.75
C LYS A 24 10.64 -38.57 -30.52
N GLY A 25 11.28 -39.71 -30.79
CA GLY A 25 10.68 -41.04 -30.69
C GLY A 25 11.38 -41.92 -29.64
N GLY A 26 10.73 -42.14 -28.49
CA GLY A 26 11.25 -42.92 -27.38
C GLY A 26 11.77 -44.32 -27.76
N SER A 27 13.08 -44.52 -27.63
CA SER A 27 13.71 -45.77 -27.17
C SER A 27 15.19 -45.50 -26.84
N SER A 28 15.56 -45.72 -25.57
CA SER A 28 16.91 -45.87 -24.99
C SER A 28 18.13 -45.60 -25.90
N LEU A 29 18.35 -44.33 -26.25
CA LEU A 29 19.62 -43.84 -26.77
C LEU A 29 20.21 -42.93 -25.69
N SER A 30 21.38 -43.29 -25.17
CA SER A 30 22.13 -42.48 -24.19
C SER A 30 22.28 -41.03 -24.69
N ALA A 31 22.02 -40.06 -23.81
CA ALA A 31 22.05 -38.62 -24.08
C ALA A 31 23.46 -38.11 -24.45
N GLN A 32 23.96 -38.48 -25.63
CA GLN A 32 25.30 -38.10 -26.12
C GLN A 32 25.45 -36.60 -26.41
N TRP A 33 24.34 -35.86 -26.53
CA TRP A 33 24.34 -34.42 -26.81
C TRP A 33 24.67 -33.58 -25.55
N LEU A 34 24.45 -34.12 -24.35
CA LEU A 34 24.80 -33.46 -23.08
C LEU A 34 26.32 -33.36 -22.86
N ASN A 35 27.12 -34.22 -23.51
CA ASN A 35 28.57 -34.32 -23.30
C ASN A 35 29.36 -33.05 -23.64
N GLY A 36 28.74 -32.06 -24.30
CA GLY A 36 29.37 -30.77 -24.62
C GLY A 36 29.10 -29.66 -23.61
N TYR A 37 28.08 -29.78 -22.75
CA TYR A 37 27.73 -28.75 -21.78
C TYR A 37 28.59 -28.90 -20.53
N SER A 38 29.27 -27.82 -20.14
CA SER A 38 30.17 -27.82 -19.00
C SER A 38 29.46 -27.53 -17.67
N HIS A 39 28.28 -26.89 -17.71
CA HIS A 39 27.58 -26.42 -16.52
C HIS A 39 26.07 -26.66 -16.58
N ARG A 40 25.48 -26.80 -15.39
CA ARG A 40 24.03 -27.01 -15.21
C ARG A 40 23.52 -26.30 -13.97
N VAL A 41 22.35 -25.68 -14.08
CA VAL A 41 21.58 -25.11 -12.97
C VAL A 41 20.31 -25.95 -12.80
N ARG A 42 20.04 -26.40 -11.57
CA ARG A 42 18.72 -26.94 -11.23
C ARG A 42 17.79 -25.77 -10.95
N ILE A 43 16.60 -25.79 -11.55
CA ILE A 43 15.54 -24.83 -11.28
C ILE A 43 14.39 -25.61 -10.67
N SER A 44 13.94 -25.21 -9.48
CA SER A 44 12.79 -25.81 -8.80
C SER A 44 11.66 -24.79 -8.77
N ILE A 45 10.60 -25.03 -9.54
CA ILE A 45 9.39 -24.20 -9.57
C ILE A 45 8.56 -24.55 -8.34
N ASP A 46 8.15 -23.54 -7.58
CA ASP A 46 7.34 -23.69 -6.38
C ASP A 46 5.92 -24.19 -6.74
N GLU A 47 5.41 -25.17 -6.01
CA GLU A 47 4.02 -25.64 -6.16
C GLU A 47 2.99 -24.51 -6.01
N SER A 48 3.29 -23.46 -5.24
CA SER A 48 2.39 -22.34 -4.96
C SER A 48 2.08 -21.50 -6.19
N LEU A 49 2.87 -21.64 -7.27
CA LEU A 49 2.56 -21.02 -8.56
C LEU A 49 1.22 -21.52 -9.12
N ASN A 50 0.93 -22.81 -8.93
CA ASN A 50 -0.34 -23.40 -9.34
C ASN A 50 -1.36 -23.35 -8.20
N GLN A 51 -2.18 -22.29 -8.21
CA GLN A 51 -3.24 -22.10 -7.21
C GLN A 51 -4.49 -22.96 -7.47
N GLY A 52 -4.48 -23.81 -8.49
CA GLY A 52 -5.57 -24.71 -8.84
C GLY A 52 -5.44 -26.10 -8.21
N SER A 53 -6.43 -26.96 -8.46
CA SER A 53 -6.40 -28.36 -8.02
C SER A 53 -5.91 -29.35 -9.08
N LEU A 54 -5.63 -28.87 -10.30
CA LEU A 54 -5.17 -29.68 -11.42
C LEU A 54 -3.84 -29.11 -11.94
N PRO A 55 -2.93 -29.95 -12.47
CA PRO A 55 -1.66 -29.46 -13.01
C PRO A 55 -1.85 -28.53 -14.20
N LEU A 56 -1.11 -27.42 -14.25
CA LEU A 56 -1.05 -26.56 -15.43
C LEU A 56 -0.28 -27.31 -16.52
N THR A 57 -0.93 -27.65 -17.62
CA THR A 57 -0.33 -28.48 -18.69
C THR A 57 0.18 -27.61 -19.84
N GLY A 58 1.45 -27.78 -20.20
CA GLY A 58 2.08 -27.01 -21.29
C GLY A 58 2.13 -25.51 -21.00
N PHE A 59 2.42 -25.13 -19.76
CA PHE A 59 2.39 -23.76 -19.27
C PHE A 59 3.72 -23.04 -19.51
N PRO A 60 3.74 -21.91 -20.25
CA PRO A 60 4.94 -21.08 -20.42
C PRO A 60 5.29 -20.37 -19.10
N ILE A 61 6.55 -20.52 -18.65
CA ILE A 61 7.09 -19.86 -17.46
C ILE A 61 8.21 -18.92 -17.91
N LEU A 62 8.17 -17.68 -17.42
CA LEU A 62 9.28 -16.73 -17.53
C LEU A 62 10.30 -17.01 -16.44
N PHE A 63 11.51 -17.34 -16.85
CA PHE A 63 12.66 -17.34 -15.95
C PHE A 63 13.48 -16.08 -16.21
N SER A 64 13.78 -15.34 -15.15
CA SER A 64 14.70 -14.21 -15.17
C SER A 64 15.71 -14.32 -14.03
N PHE A 65 16.99 -14.50 -14.35
CA PHE A 65 18.05 -14.58 -13.36
C PHE A 65 19.42 -14.25 -13.98
N SER A 66 20.39 -13.93 -13.11
CA SER A 66 21.75 -13.62 -13.52
C SER A 66 22.75 -14.54 -12.81
N ASP A 67 23.71 -15.05 -13.56
CA ASP A 67 24.87 -15.78 -13.02
C ASP A 67 26.14 -15.27 -13.71
N THR A 68 27.16 -14.97 -12.93
CA THR A 68 28.47 -14.55 -13.46
C THR A 68 29.10 -15.58 -14.40
N LEU A 69 28.80 -16.87 -14.21
CA LEU A 69 29.24 -17.94 -15.13
C LEU A 69 28.49 -17.86 -16.46
N MET A 70 27.24 -17.42 -16.47
CA MET A 70 26.48 -17.23 -17.71
C MET A 70 26.95 -16.05 -18.56
N ARG A 71 27.98 -15.30 -18.15
CA ARG A 71 28.64 -14.33 -19.04
C ARG A 71 29.27 -15.04 -20.23
N SER A 72 29.44 -14.30 -21.32
CA SER A 72 30.22 -14.81 -22.45
C SER A 72 31.67 -15.12 -22.03
N ALA A 73 32.31 -16.06 -22.73
CA ALA A 73 33.70 -16.42 -22.51
C ALA A 73 34.65 -15.21 -22.64
N SER A 74 34.32 -14.24 -23.51
CA SER A 74 35.05 -12.97 -23.63
C SER A 74 34.93 -12.06 -22.41
N ASN A 75 33.88 -12.22 -21.61
CA ASN A 75 33.59 -11.44 -20.40
C ASN A 75 33.87 -12.22 -19.11
N GLY A 76 34.65 -13.30 -19.20
CA GLY A 76 35.09 -14.10 -18.05
C GLY A 76 34.08 -15.12 -17.53
N GLY A 77 32.97 -15.34 -18.24
CA GLY A 77 32.09 -16.48 -18.00
C GLY A 77 32.44 -17.66 -18.90
N ILE A 78 31.45 -18.54 -19.13
CA ILE A 78 31.65 -19.80 -19.86
C ILE A 78 30.73 -19.97 -21.05
N VAL A 79 29.72 -19.09 -21.20
CA VAL A 79 28.81 -19.11 -22.35
C VAL A 79 29.60 -18.75 -23.60
N GLN A 80 29.54 -19.59 -24.63
CA GLN A 80 30.46 -19.46 -25.76
C GLN A 80 29.97 -18.45 -26.79
N PHE A 81 28.66 -18.27 -26.89
CA PHE A 81 28.04 -17.40 -27.87
C PHE A 81 27.31 -16.24 -27.20
N ALA A 82 27.58 -15.01 -27.67
CA ALA A 82 27.01 -13.79 -27.09
C ALA A 82 25.49 -13.66 -27.31
N ASP A 83 24.91 -14.49 -28.18
CA ASP A 83 23.46 -14.60 -28.43
C ASP A 83 22.79 -15.72 -27.62
N GLY A 84 23.54 -16.43 -26.77
CA GLY A 84 23.01 -17.51 -25.93
C GLY A 84 22.75 -18.83 -26.67
N THR A 85 23.32 -19.02 -27.87
CA THR A 85 23.14 -20.25 -28.69
C THR A 85 23.39 -21.55 -27.92
N ASP A 86 24.24 -21.53 -26.90
CA ASP A 86 24.56 -22.68 -26.06
C ASP A 86 23.75 -22.75 -24.75
N PHE A 87 22.57 -22.14 -24.65
CA PHE A 87 21.60 -22.46 -23.60
C PHE A 87 20.70 -23.66 -23.97
N CYS A 88 20.31 -24.45 -22.99
CA CYS A 88 19.36 -25.55 -23.17
C CYS A 88 18.58 -25.84 -21.89
N PHE A 89 17.25 -25.88 -21.98
CA PHE A 89 16.39 -26.33 -20.89
C PHE A 89 15.99 -27.79 -21.09
N THR A 90 16.02 -28.58 -20.02
CA THR A 90 15.49 -29.95 -20.02
C THR A 90 14.54 -30.19 -18.86
N ASP A 91 13.64 -31.14 -19.03
CA ASP A 91 12.70 -31.60 -18.00
C ASP A 91 13.44 -32.24 -16.80
N GLN A 92 12.70 -32.63 -15.76
CA GLN A 92 13.23 -33.25 -14.55
C GLN A 92 14.10 -34.50 -14.83
N ASP A 93 13.85 -35.19 -15.95
CA ASP A 93 14.63 -36.36 -16.37
C ASP A 93 16.06 -36.02 -16.87
N SER A 94 16.41 -34.73 -16.95
CA SER A 94 17.69 -34.20 -17.45
C SER A 94 18.00 -34.53 -18.92
N ILE A 95 17.04 -35.07 -19.68
CA ILE A 95 17.26 -35.60 -21.04
C ILE A 95 16.27 -34.98 -22.04
N THR A 96 15.03 -34.76 -21.65
CA THR A 96 13.97 -34.26 -22.52
C THR A 96 14.13 -32.75 -22.68
N VAL A 97 14.59 -32.31 -23.86
CA VAL A 97 14.73 -30.89 -24.18
C VAL A 97 13.36 -30.22 -24.21
N LEU A 98 13.24 -29.11 -23.49
CA LEU A 98 12.04 -28.28 -23.44
C LEU A 98 12.08 -27.21 -24.52
N ASP A 99 10.91 -26.83 -25.04
CA ASP A 99 10.81 -25.70 -25.95
C ASP A 99 11.00 -24.42 -25.12
N PHE A 100 11.88 -23.53 -25.58
CA PHE A 100 12.15 -22.25 -24.93
C PHE A 100 12.40 -21.14 -25.95
N GLU A 101 12.24 -19.91 -25.50
CA GLU A 101 12.46 -18.65 -26.21
C GLU A 101 13.33 -17.77 -25.32
N ILE A 102 14.40 -17.21 -25.88
CA ILE A 102 15.21 -16.22 -25.17
C ILE A 102 14.60 -14.85 -25.41
N GLU A 103 14.07 -14.27 -24.34
CA GLU A 103 13.50 -12.93 -24.33
C GLU A 103 14.63 -11.87 -24.33
N SER A 104 15.63 -12.07 -23.47
CA SER A 104 16.84 -11.26 -23.46
C SER A 104 18.01 -12.01 -22.84
N TYR A 105 19.21 -11.73 -23.34
CA TYR A 105 20.45 -12.23 -22.76
C TYR A 105 21.52 -11.14 -22.85
N ASP A 106 22.06 -10.77 -21.69
CA ASP A 106 23.19 -9.84 -21.60
C ASP A 106 24.50 -10.64 -21.37
N PRO A 107 25.36 -10.74 -22.41
CA PRO A 107 26.61 -11.50 -22.32
C PRO A 107 27.70 -10.84 -21.47
N GLU A 108 27.53 -9.59 -21.03
CA GLU A 108 28.45 -8.90 -20.13
C GLU A 108 28.11 -9.16 -18.67
N THR A 109 26.83 -9.13 -18.32
CA THR A 109 26.38 -9.36 -16.94
C THR A 109 26.11 -10.83 -16.65
N GLY A 110 25.71 -11.60 -17.66
CA GLY A 110 25.23 -12.98 -17.53
C GLY A 110 23.75 -13.05 -17.14
N SER A 111 22.99 -11.99 -17.42
CA SER A 111 21.55 -11.92 -17.14
C SER A 111 20.78 -12.57 -18.28
N LEU A 112 19.89 -13.51 -17.96
CA LEU A 112 19.07 -14.26 -18.91
C LEU A 112 17.61 -14.11 -18.51
N SER A 113 16.77 -13.72 -19.47
CA SER A 113 15.32 -13.86 -19.41
C SER A 113 14.84 -14.77 -20.54
N ALA A 114 14.07 -15.81 -20.20
CA ALA A 114 13.60 -16.79 -21.17
C ALA A 114 12.23 -17.35 -20.81
N TRP A 115 11.38 -17.50 -21.82
CA TRP A 115 10.13 -18.24 -21.73
C TRP A 115 10.38 -19.72 -21.99
N VAL A 116 9.94 -20.59 -21.09
CA VAL A 116 10.11 -22.05 -21.22
C VAL A 116 8.76 -22.73 -21.04
N ARG A 117 8.38 -23.58 -21.99
CA ARG A 117 7.11 -24.33 -21.87
C ARG A 117 7.30 -25.56 -21.00
N ILE A 118 6.72 -25.51 -19.82
CA ILE A 118 6.76 -26.60 -18.84
C ILE A 118 5.65 -27.62 -19.16
N PRO A 119 5.96 -28.91 -19.31
CA PRO A 119 4.96 -29.93 -19.66
C PRO A 119 3.83 -30.01 -18.63
N SER A 120 4.17 -29.94 -17.34
CA SER A 120 3.20 -29.98 -16.25
C SER A 120 3.76 -29.27 -15.02
N VAL A 121 3.04 -28.27 -14.49
CA VAL A 121 3.32 -27.64 -13.20
C VAL A 121 2.36 -28.21 -12.16
N SER A 122 2.90 -28.95 -11.19
CA SER A 122 2.12 -29.60 -10.14
C SER A 122 1.53 -28.58 -9.16
N ALA A 123 0.36 -28.90 -8.59
CA ALA A 123 -0.27 -28.17 -7.50
C ALA A 123 0.06 -28.75 -6.11
N GLU A 124 0.77 -29.88 -6.07
CA GLU A 124 1.00 -30.66 -4.83
C GLU A 124 2.49 -30.77 -4.45
N SER A 125 3.39 -30.39 -5.37
CA SER A 125 4.84 -30.52 -5.17
C SER A 125 5.61 -29.65 -6.14
N ASN A 126 6.77 -29.17 -5.72
CA ASN A 126 7.70 -28.47 -6.60
C ASN A 126 7.97 -29.25 -7.91
N THR A 127 8.12 -28.49 -8.99
CA THR A 127 8.42 -29.01 -10.33
C THR A 127 9.85 -28.67 -10.70
N ASP A 128 10.70 -29.68 -10.88
CA ASP A 128 12.11 -29.48 -11.21
C ASP A 128 12.39 -29.51 -12.70
N LEU A 129 13.34 -28.70 -13.14
CA LEU A 129 13.95 -28.75 -14.48
C LEU A 129 15.42 -28.34 -14.41
N TYR A 130 16.10 -28.34 -15.55
CA TYR A 130 17.51 -27.99 -15.62
C TYR A 130 17.82 -27.04 -16.79
N LEU A 131 18.66 -26.04 -16.52
CA LEU A 131 19.31 -25.21 -17.54
C LEU A 131 20.75 -25.69 -17.71
N TYR A 132 21.17 -25.93 -18.94
CA TYR A 132 22.54 -26.27 -19.34
C TYR A 132 23.15 -25.14 -20.17
N TYR A 133 24.44 -24.87 -19.93
CA TYR A 133 25.20 -23.89 -20.73
C TYR A 133 26.70 -24.16 -20.78
N GLY A 134 27.42 -23.40 -21.61
CA GLY A 134 28.86 -23.50 -21.78
C GLY A 134 29.27 -24.66 -22.69
N ASN A 135 28.60 -24.79 -23.84
CA ASN A 135 28.90 -25.79 -24.85
C ASN A 135 29.62 -25.17 -26.06
N PRO A 136 30.93 -25.45 -26.28
CA PRO A 136 31.70 -24.86 -27.39
C PRO A 136 31.27 -25.35 -28.77
N ASP A 137 30.57 -26.49 -28.84
CA ASP A 137 30.03 -27.06 -30.07
C ASP A 137 28.49 -26.88 -30.14
N GLY A 138 27.93 -26.00 -29.30
CA GLY A 138 26.49 -25.77 -29.18
C GLY A 138 25.82 -25.42 -30.51
N LEU A 139 24.64 -25.99 -30.75
CA LEU A 139 23.70 -25.57 -31.78
C LEU A 139 22.50 -24.90 -31.10
N PRO A 140 21.82 -23.94 -31.77
CA PRO A 140 20.66 -23.30 -31.19
C PRO A 140 19.54 -24.34 -31.00
N LEU A 141 19.06 -24.46 -29.77
CA LEU A 141 18.01 -25.41 -29.37
C LEU A 141 16.67 -24.74 -29.02
N TRP A 142 16.61 -23.41 -29.01
CA TRP A 142 15.36 -22.69 -28.77
C TRP A 142 14.33 -22.96 -29.88
N ASP A 143 13.05 -23.00 -29.49
CA ASP A 143 11.90 -23.16 -30.38
C ASP A 143 10.77 -22.23 -29.87
N THR A 144 10.86 -20.95 -30.26
CA THR A 144 9.90 -19.89 -29.93
C THR A 144 8.46 -20.31 -30.21
N ALA A 145 8.17 -20.81 -31.41
CA ALA A 145 6.83 -21.26 -31.76
C ALA A 145 6.40 -22.50 -30.93
N GLY A 146 7.36 -23.35 -30.55
CA GLY A 146 7.16 -24.48 -29.65
C GLY A 146 6.66 -24.06 -28.28
N VAL A 147 7.22 -22.99 -27.69
CA VAL A 147 6.81 -22.43 -26.39
C VAL A 147 5.31 -22.14 -26.37
N TRP A 148 4.82 -21.47 -27.41
CA TRP A 148 3.45 -20.99 -27.49
C TRP A 148 2.50 -21.95 -28.23
N SER A 149 2.95 -23.14 -28.61
CA SER A 149 2.12 -24.10 -29.37
C SER A 149 0.97 -24.75 -28.58
N ASN A 150 0.84 -24.46 -27.28
CA ASN A 150 -0.28 -24.91 -26.44
C ASN A 150 -1.54 -24.07 -26.68
N GLN A 151 -2.07 -24.08 -27.92
CA GLN A 151 -3.31 -23.38 -28.30
C GLN A 151 -3.29 -21.85 -28.12
N PHE A 152 -2.12 -21.21 -28.12
CA PHE A 152 -2.06 -19.77 -28.40
C PHE A 152 -2.21 -19.55 -29.91
N THR A 153 -3.01 -18.55 -30.26
CA THR A 153 -3.24 -18.10 -31.64
C THR A 153 -2.45 -16.85 -31.99
N ALA A 154 -2.02 -16.10 -30.98
CA ALA A 154 -1.09 -15.00 -31.13
C ALA A 154 -0.44 -14.70 -29.78
N VAL A 155 0.85 -14.37 -29.82
CA VAL A 155 1.61 -13.88 -28.67
C VAL A 155 2.50 -12.76 -29.20
N TRP A 156 2.27 -11.54 -28.72
CA TRP A 156 3.08 -10.37 -29.04
C TRP A 156 3.67 -9.82 -27.76
N HIS A 157 4.99 -9.86 -27.65
CA HIS A 157 5.76 -9.19 -26.56
C HIS A 157 5.78 -7.66 -26.73
N MET A 158 5.08 -7.13 -27.74
CA MET A 158 4.96 -5.72 -28.10
C MET A 158 6.26 -5.03 -28.54
N ALA A 159 7.46 -5.53 -28.22
CA ALA A 159 8.71 -4.97 -28.76
C ALA A 159 9.91 -5.94 -28.72
N ASP A 160 10.33 -6.45 -29.88
CA ASP A 160 11.34 -7.53 -29.92
C ASP A 160 12.82 -7.08 -30.11
N ASP A 161 13.07 -5.82 -30.50
CA ASP A 161 14.42 -5.32 -30.78
C ASP A 161 14.61 -3.84 -30.36
N PRO A 162 15.38 -3.56 -29.29
CA PRO A 162 15.65 -2.20 -28.83
C PRO A 162 16.47 -1.37 -29.82
N SER A 163 17.12 -2.02 -30.80
CA SER A 163 17.92 -1.35 -31.83
C SER A 163 17.11 -0.97 -33.07
N ALA A 164 15.82 -1.33 -33.13
CA ALA A 164 14.93 -0.99 -34.23
C ALA A 164 14.59 0.51 -34.22
N ASN A 165 14.42 1.09 -35.41
CA ASN A 165 14.06 2.51 -35.56
C ASN A 165 12.56 2.81 -35.28
N ALA A 166 11.77 1.78 -34.94
CA ALA A 166 10.36 1.81 -34.58
C ALA A 166 9.97 0.43 -34.00
N PRO A 167 8.86 0.31 -33.24
CA PRO A 167 8.45 -0.96 -32.66
C PRO A 167 8.17 -2.04 -33.71
N GLN A 168 8.64 -3.26 -33.43
CA GLN A 168 8.38 -4.45 -34.23
C GLN A 168 7.38 -5.33 -33.50
N ILE A 169 6.28 -5.67 -34.18
CA ILE A 169 5.18 -6.43 -33.60
C ILE A 169 5.25 -7.85 -34.16
N THR A 170 6.15 -8.68 -33.66
CA THR A 170 6.24 -10.07 -34.12
C THR A 170 5.37 -11.01 -33.29
N ASP A 171 4.77 -11.99 -33.96
CA ASP A 171 3.97 -13.02 -33.31
C ASP A 171 4.88 -14.20 -33.04
N ALA A 172 5.07 -14.54 -31.77
CA ALA A 172 5.93 -15.62 -31.32
C ALA A 172 5.34 -17.01 -31.64
N THR A 173 4.06 -17.10 -32.06
CA THR A 173 3.45 -18.37 -32.45
C THR A 173 3.82 -18.79 -33.87
N SER A 174 3.58 -20.07 -34.20
CA SER A 174 3.75 -20.59 -35.57
C SER A 174 2.82 -19.96 -36.62
N LEU A 175 1.81 -19.17 -36.22
CA LEU A 175 0.83 -18.57 -37.11
C LEU A 175 1.35 -17.29 -37.78
N MET A 176 2.40 -16.67 -37.23
CA MET A 176 3.04 -15.47 -37.79
C MET A 176 2.05 -14.33 -38.05
N ASN A 177 1.13 -14.12 -37.12
CA ASN A 177 0.16 -13.03 -37.09
C ASN A 177 0.84 -11.68 -36.75
N HIS A 178 1.92 -11.33 -37.46
CA HIS A 178 2.70 -10.11 -37.21
C HIS A 178 1.84 -8.85 -37.35
N GLY A 179 1.98 -7.93 -36.41
CA GLY A 179 1.28 -6.66 -36.41
C GLY A 179 1.99 -5.56 -37.18
N THR A 180 1.32 -4.43 -37.31
CA THR A 180 1.83 -3.20 -37.91
C THR A 180 1.50 -2.03 -37.00
N THR A 181 2.50 -1.20 -36.69
CA THR A 181 2.32 0.08 -36.03
C THR A 181 1.67 1.10 -36.97
N GLY A 182 0.92 2.03 -36.41
CA GLY A 182 0.32 3.18 -37.09
C GLY A 182 0.37 4.42 -36.22
N GLY A 183 0.11 5.59 -36.81
CA GLY A 183 0.29 6.88 -36.15
C GLY A 183 1.67 7.48 -36.41
N THR A 184 2.22 8.17 -35.40
CA THR A 184 3.53 8.83 -35.47
C THR A 184 4.64 8.11 -34.71
N MET A 185 4.40 6.87 -34.27
CA MET A 185 5.36 5.99 -33.61
C MET A 185 6.78 5.96 -34.21
N THR A 186 7.76 6.01 -33.32
CA THR A 186 9.22 6.08 -33.54
C THR A 186 9.96 5.14 -32.59
N ALA A 187 11.30 5.14 -32.64
CA ALA A 187 12.13 4.39 -31.69
C ALA A 187 12.00 4.89 -30.24
N ASP A 188 11.60 6.15 -30.02
CA ASP A 188 11.44 6.71 -28.66
C ASP A 188 10.23 6.12 -27.92
N ASP A 189 9.33 5.43 -28.64
CA ASP A 189 8.14 4.78 -28.10
C ASP A 189 8.43 3.34 -27.61
N LEU A 190 9.66 2.85 -27.81
CA LEU A 190 10.18 1.63 -27.20
C LEU A 190 10.67 1.95 -25.79
N VAL A 191 10.00 1.42 -24.78
CA VAL A 191 10.28 1.70 -23.36
C VAL A 191 10.48 0.41 -22.58
N ASP A 192 11.02 0.52 -21.37
CA ASP A 192 11.10 -0.63 -20.45
C ASP A 192 9.68 -1.12 -20.11
N GLY A 193 9.43 -2.40 -20.40
CA GLY A 193 8.15 -3.04 -20.23
C GLY A 193 7.92 -3.63 -18.85
N LYS A 194 6.79 -4.33 -18.72
CA LYS A 194 6.56 -5.23 -17.60
C LYS A 194 7.45 -6.46 -17.71
N VAL A 195 7.62 -6.97 -18.92
CA VAL A 195 8.58 -8.01 -19.29
C VAL A 195 9.42 -7.45 -20.44
N SER A 196 10.73 -7.30 -20.23
CA SER A 196 11.63 -6.78 -21.27
C SER A 196 11.25 -5.38 -21.77
N LEU A 197 10.78 -5.24 -23.01
CA LEU A 197 10.40 -3.97 -23.64
C LEU A 197 8.90 -3.93 -23.87
N ALA A 198 8.34 -2.72 -23.82
CA ALA A 198 6.95 -2.45 -24.13
C ALA A 198 6.83 -1.28 -25.12
N ILE A 199 5.60 -1.03 -25.56
CA ILE A 199 5.27 0.11 -26.40
C ILE A 199 4.55 1.17 -25.57
N GLN A 200 5.06 2.40 -25.64
CA GLN A 200 4.38 3.61 -25.21
C GLN A 200 3.48 4.14 -26.32
N PHE A 201 2.27 4.60 -25.95
CA PHE A 201 1.33 5.24 -26.86
C PHE A 201 0.98 6.63 -26.35
N ASP A 202 1.02 7.61 -27.25
CA ASP A 202 0.93 9.03 -26.90
C ASP A 202 -0.50 9.58 -26.69
N GLY A 203 -1.52 8.78 -26.98
CA GLY A 203 -2.93 9.18 -26.91
C GLY A 203 -3.38 10.17 -27.98
N MET A 204 -2.58 10.40 -29.02
CA MET A 204 -2.92 11.26 -30.15
C MET A 204 -3.30 10.46 -31.38
N ASP A 205 -2.39 9.62 -31.88
CA ASP A 205 -2.64 8.83 -33.09
C ASP A 205 -1.96 7.46 -33.15
N ASP A 206 -1.22 7.07 -32.11
CA ASP A 206 -0.53 5.79 -32.06
C ASP A 206 -1.51 4.62 -31.90
N TYR A 207 -1.25 3.54 -32.63
CA TYR A 207 -1.97 2.27 -32.50
C TYR A 207 -1.18 1.11 -33.09
N VAL A 208 -1.56 -0.11 -32.72
CA VAL A 208 -1.09 -1.34 -33.39
C VAL A 208 -2.29 -2.04 -34.01
N SER A 209 -2.14 -2.46 -35.27
CA SER A 209 -3.08 -3.37 -35.95
C SER A 209 -2.46 -4.74 -36.12
N MET A 210 -3.19 -5.79 -35.75
CA MET A 210 -2.73 -7.17 -35.78
C MET A 210 -3.75 -8.06 -36.50
N PRO A 211 -3.38 -8.69 -37.63
CA PRO A 211 -4.22 -9.70 -38.25
C PRO A 211 -4.24 -10.94 -37.36
N VAL A 212 -5.40 -11.55 -37.14
CA VAL A 212 -5.46 -12.80 -36.36
C VAL A 212 -6.11 -13.91 -37.15
N SER A 213 -5.28 -14.84 -37.61
CA SER A 213 -5.74 -16.12 -38.12
C SER A 213 -5.99 -17.08 -36.95
N GLY A 214 -7.17 -17.69 -36.91
CA GLY A 214 -7.49 -18.72 -35.90
C GLY A 214 -8.09 -18.22 -34.58
N PHE A 215 -8.47 -16.94 -34.47
CA PHE A 215 -9.23 -16.44 -33.32
C PHE A 215 -10.51 -17.27 -33.14
N ASN A 216 -10.65 -17.92 -31.98
CA ASN A 216 -11.80 -18.77 -31.68
C ASN A 216 -12.87 -17.95 -30.94
N THR A 217 -14.00 -17.73 -31.60
CA THR A 217 -15.09 -16.91 -31.03
C THR A 217 -15.99 -17.69 -30.07
N ASP A 218 -15.95 -19.02 -30.13
CA ASP A 218 -16.74 -19.91 -29.26
C ASP A 218 -16.04 -20.20 -27.94
N ALA A 219 -14.72 -20.07 -27.85
CA ALA A 219 -13.99 -20.16 -26.59
C ALA A 219 -12.59 -19.54 -26.73
N GLY A 220 -12.08 -18.93 -25.68
CA GLY A 220 -10.75 -18.34 -25.73
C GLY A 220 -10.39 -17.54 -24.50
N CYS A 221 -9.18 -16.99 -24.55
CA CYS A 221 -8.64 -16.11 -23.54
C CYS A 221 -7.81 -15.02 -24.21
N ALA A 222 -7.91 -13.79 -23.72
CA ALA A 222 -7.01 -12.70 -24.07
C ALA A 222 -6.45 -12.09 -22.79
N GLU A 223 -5.14 -11.92 -22.73
CA GLU A 223 -4.43 -11.32 -21.59
C GLU A 223 -3.41 -10.29 -22.07
N LEU A 224 -3.20 -9.24 -21.30
CA LEU A 224 -2.23 -8.18 -21.57
C LEU A 224 -1.83 -7.46 -20.28
N TRP A 225 -0.68 -6.79 -20.32
CA TRP A 225 -0.28 -5.81 -19.32
C TRP A 225 -0.50 -4.40 -19.83
N ILE A 226 -0.98 -3.53 -18.93
CA ILE A 226 -1.26 -2.12 -19.22
C ILE A 226 -0.78 -1.21 -18.09
N LYS A 227 -0.24 -0.05 -18.46
CA LYS A 227 0.02 1.06 -17.54
C LYS A 227 -0.53 2.35 -18.12
N LEU A 228 -1.46 2.98 -17.41
CA LEU A 228 -2.10 4.21 -17.88
C LEU A 228 -1.21 5.42 -17.57
N ASP A 229 -0.97 6.32 -18.53
CA ASP A 229 -0.27 7.58 -18.22
C ASP A 229 -1.19 8.56 -17.46
N SER A 230 -2.48 8.51 -17.79
CA SER A 230 -3.51 9.36 -17.20
C SER A 230 -4.87 8.69 -17.28
N MET A 231 -5.80 9.10 -16.42
CA MET A 231 -7.19 8.68 -16.53
C MET A 231 -7.78 9.21 -17.84
N PRO A 232 -8.43 8.36 -18.64
CA PRO A 232 -8.90 8.80 -19.95
C PRO A 232 -10.00 9.86 -19.78
N VAL A 233 -10.03 10.85 -20.66
CA VAL A 233 -11.06 11.92 -20.63
C VAL A 233 -12.42 11.44 -21.14
N SER A 234 -12.45 10.28 -21.78
CA SER A 234 -13.60 9.58 -22.32
C SER A 234 -13.44 8.07 -22.08
N ASN A 235 -14.32 7.24 -22.63
CA ASN A 235 -14.13 5.79 -22.55
C ASN A 235 -13.15 5.36 -23.65
N SER A 236 -12.04 4.74 -23.28
CA SER A 236 -10.97 4.37 -24.22
C SER A 236 -10.85 2.85 -24.34
N ASP A 237 -10.83 2.35 -25.58
CA ASP A 237 -10.60 0.94 -25.89
C ASP A 237 -9.10 0.68 -26.02
N TYR A 238 -8.59 -0.26 -25.25
CA TYR A 238 -7.16 -0.63 -25.21
C TYR A 238 -6.89 -1.91 -25.99
N PHE A 239 -7.88 -2.80 -26.05
CA PHE A 239 -7.90 -3.94 -26.95
C PHE A 239 -9.25 -3.94 -27.67
N PHE A 240 -9.23 -4.12 -28.98
CA PHE A 240 -10.43 -4.08 -29.80
C PHE A 240 -10.34 -5.10 -30.95
N ALA A 241 -11.11 -6.16 -30.85
CA ALA A 241 -11.25 -7.18 -31.89
C ALA A 241 -12.58 -6.97 -32.63
N HIS A 242 -12.53 -6.90 -33.96
CA HIS A 242 -13.76 -6.69 -34.74
C HIS A 242 -13.78 -7.42 -36.08
N ARG A 243 -14.96 -7.38 -36.71
CA ARG A 243 -15.17 -7.81 -38.09
C ARG A 243 -14.83 -6.67 -39.05
N GLN A 244 -14.08 -6.98 -40.11
CA GLN A 244 -13.55 -6.05 -41.12
C GLN A 244 -14.57 -5.07 -41.76
N GLU A 245 -15.87 -5.35 -41.73
CA GLU A 245 -16.90 -4.59 -42.46
C GLU A 245 -17.72 -3.62 -41.57
N ASP A 246 -17.70 -3.76 -40.25
CA ASP A 246 -18.42 -2.89 -39.31
C ASP A 246 -17.85 -2.99 -37.88
N PRO A 247 -17.15 -1.95 -37.36
CA PRO A 247 -16.62 -1.95 -35.99
C PRO A 247 -17.68 -1.66 -34.91
N ILE A 248 -18.95 -1.42 -35.28
CA ILE A 248 -19.96 -0.92 -34.33
C ILE A 248 -20.93 -2.03 -33.89
N THR A 249 -21.22 -3.00 -34.75
CA THR A 249 -22.30 -3.96 -34.51
C THR A 249 -21.85 -5.24 -33.81
N ASP A 250 -20.70 -5.83 -34.17
CA ASP A 250 -20.21 -7.09 -33.59
C ASP A 250 -18.70 -7.02 -33.26
N ARG A 251 -18.36 -6.95 -31.97
CA ARG A 251 -16.98 -6.68 -31.50
C ARG A 251 -16.69 -7.29 -30.13
N ALA A 252 -15.42 -7.58 -29.86
CA ALA A 252 -14.88 -7.79 -28.51
C ALA A 252 -13.93 -6.67 -28.14
N TYR A 253 -13.95 -6.22 -26.89
CA TYR A 253 -13.10 -5.10 -26.46
C TYR A 253 -12.75 -5.18 -24.98
N LEU A 254 -11.57 -4.66 -24.63
CA LEU A 254 -11.19 -4.26 -23.28
C LEU A 254 -11.11 -2.74 -23.23
N ARG A 255 -11.72 -2.14 -22.22
CA ARG A 255 -11.93 -0.71 -22.11
C ARG A 255 -11.68 -0.20 -20.71
N VAL A 256 -11.23 1.05 -20.61
CA VAL A 256 -11.18 1.82 -19.37
C VAL A 256 -12.09 3.04 -19.47
N TRP A 257 -12.85 3.29 -18.41
CA TRP A 257 -13.70 4.47 -18.27
C TRP A 257 -12.91 5.66 -17.74
N GLN A 258 -13.46 6.85 -17.94
CA GLN A 258 -12.95 8.08 -17.32
C GLN A 258 -12.87 8.04 -15.78
N SER A 259 -13.58 7.09 -15.14
CA SER A 259 -13.53 6.82 -13.70
C SER A 259 -12.39 5.89 -13.27
N GLY A 260 -11.61 5.34 -14.22
CA GLY A 260 -10.58 4.33 -13.96
C GLY A 260 -11.13 2.90 -13.85
N GLU A 261 -12.46 2.71 -13.82
CA GLU A 261 -13.07 1.38 -13.94
C GLU A 261 -12.65 0.76 -15.26
N TRP A 262 -12.36 -0.54 -15.28
CA TRP A 262 -12.18 -1.29 -16.53
C TRP A 262 -13.38 -2.18 -16.81
N GLY A 263 -13.39 -2.77 -17.99
CA GLY A 263 -14.49 -3.63 -18.40
C GLY A 263 -14.29 -4.18 -19.79
N THR A 264 -15.18 -5.09 -20.14
CA THR A 264 -15.12 -5.86 -21.37
C THR A 264 -16.52 -6.04 -21.94
N GLY A 265 -16.55 -6.38 -23.23
CA GLY A 265 -17.76 -6.82 -23.90
C GLY A 265 -17.43 -7.69 -25.09
N MET A 266 -18.39 -8.54 -25.48
CA MET A 266 -18.31 -9.40 -26.64
C MET A 266 -19.71 -9.57 -27.27
N GLY A 267 -19.83 -9.29 -28.58
CA GLY A 267 -21.06 -9.45 -29.37
C GLY A 267 -21.90 -8.18 -29.53
N ASP A 268 -23.16 -8.36 -29.99
CA ASP A 268 -24.14 -7.32 -30.30
C ASP A 268 -24.67 -6.56 -29.06
N THR A 269 -24.53 -7.14 -27.86
CA THR A 269 -24.99 -6.49 -26.64
C THR A 269 -23.92 -5.56 -26.08
N TYR A 270 -24.30 -4.31 -25.80
CA TYR A 270 -23.60 -3.43 -24.85
C TYR A 270 -23.75 -3.97 -23.41
N ASP A 271 -23.64 -5.30 -23.21
CA ASP A 271 -23.64 -5.99 -21.92
C ASP A 271 -22.26 -5.80 -21.30
N LEU A 272 -22.03 -4.54 -20.96
CA LEU A 272 -20.76 -4.05 -20.53
C LEU A 272 -20.60 -4.41 -19.06
N VAL A 273 -19.67 -5.33 -18.79
CA VAL A 273 -19.38 -5.75 -17.43
C VAL A 273 -18.26 -4.87 -16.92
N ARG A 274 -18.55 -4.16 -15.82
CA ARG A 274 -17.59 -3.28 -15.17
C ARG A 274 -16.90 -4.04 -14.06
N GLY A 275 -15.58 -3.91 -14.03
CA GLY A 275 -14.73 -4.36 -12.96
C GLY A 275 -14.38 -3.25 -11.99
N SER A 276 -13.37 -3.55 -11.18
CA SER A 276 -12.74 -2.64 -10.24
C SER A 276 -12.05 -1.46 -10.94
N THR A 277 -11.68 -0.44 -10.17
CA THR A 277 -10.90 0.71 -10.67
C THR A 277 -9.40 0.42 -10.68
N MET A 278 -8.73 0.83 -11.75
CA MET A 278 -7.26 0.81 -11.88
C MET A 278 -6.67 2.18 -11.57
N ASP A 279 -5.39 2.24 -11.22
CA ASP A 279 -4.64 3.48 -11.03
C ASP A 279 -3.76 3.81 -12.27
N THR A 280 -3.09 4.97 -12.26
CA THR A 280 -2.22 5.42 -13.36
C THR A 280 -0.73 5.33 -13.02
N VAL A 281 -0.37 4.69 -11.90
CA VAL A 281 1.03 4.59 -11.43
C VAL A 281 1.55 3.16 -11.53
N SER A 282 0.66 2.18 -11.49
CA SER A 282 0.93 0.75 -11.47
C SER A 282 0.72 0.11 -12.84
N TRP A 283 1.47 -0.94 -13.12
CA TRP A 283 1.14 -1.90 -14.17
C TRP A 283 -0.01 -2.79 -13.67
N HIS A 284 -1.02 -2.99 -14.50
CA HIS A 284 -2.14 -3.90 -14.26
C HIS A 284 -2.17 -5.00 -15.32
N HIS A 285 -2.47 -6.23 -14.90
CA HIS A 285 -2.70 -7.36 -15.81
C HIS A 285 -4.20 -7.53 -16.02
N LEU A 286 -4.63 -7.37 -17.26
CA LEU A 286 -6.01 -7.56 -17.66
C LEU A 286 -6.14 -8.87 -18.42
N ALA A 287 -7.05 -9.73 -17.99
CA ALA A 287 -7.40 -10.93 -18.74
C ALA A 287 -8.92 -11.12 -18.84
N ILE A 288 -9.34 -11.66 -19.97
CA ILE A 288 -10.73 -12.08 -20.21
C ILE A 288 -10.75 -13.49 -20.75
N THR A 289 -11.74 -14.26 -20.31
CA THR A 289 -11.97 -15.62 -20.81
C THR A 289 -13.42 -15.77 -21.23
N TRP A 290 -13.63 -16.53 -22.31
CA TRP A 290 -14.97 -16.76 -22.88
C TRP A 290 -15.14 -18.22 -23.31
N ASN A 291 -16.38 -18.72 -23.24
CA ASN A 291 -16.70 -20.12 -23.53
C ASN A 291 -17.95 -20.32 -24.41
N GLY A 292 -18.36 -19.28 -25.14
CA GLY A 292 -19.48 -19.31 -26.07
C GLY A 292 -20.82 -18.95 -25.40
N THR A 293 -20.85 -18.96 -24.08
CA THR A 293 -22.03 -18.60 -23.29
C THR A 293 -21.75 -17.58 -22.19
N GLU A 294 -20.57 -17.64 -21.58
CA GLU A 294 -20.18 -16.82 -20.45
C GLU A 294 -18.81 -16.16 -20.68
N LEU A 295 -18.67 -14.94 -20.14
CA LEU A 295 -17.48 -14.11 -20.16
C LEU A 295 -17.05 -13.84 -18.71
N THR A 296 -15.76 -13.99 -18.41
CA THR A 296 -15.17 -13.72 -17.09
C THR A 296 -14.01 -12.74 -17.25
N GLY A 297 -13.94 -11.76 -16.35
CA GLY A 297 -12.87 -10.78 -16.32
C GLY A 297 -11.98 -10.94 -15.09
N PHE A 298 -10.67 -10.78 -15.30
CA PHE A 298 -9.64 -10.88 -14.28
C PHE A 298 -8.80 -9.61 -14.26
N LEU A 299 -8.55 -9.11 -13.06
CA LEU A 299 -7.65 -8.00 -12.78
C LEU A 299 -6.54 -8.51 -11.86
N ASP A 300 -5.29 -8.33 -12.28
CA ASP A 300 -4.10 -8.71 -11.50
C ASP A 300 -4.12 -10.17 -11.03
N GLY A 301 -4.54 -11.05 -11.93
CA GLY A 301 -4.59 -12.50 -11.71
C GLY A 301 -5.82 -13.00 -10.95
N ALA A 302 -6.57 -12.12 -10.31
CA ALA A 302 -7.79 -12.46 -9.58
C ALA A 302 -9.04 -12.26 -10.44
N GLN A 303 -10.05 -13.11 -10.27
CA GLN A 303 -11.35 -12.91 -10.91
C GLN A 303 -12.02 -11.66 -10.33
N ASP A 304 -12.29 -10.69 -11.20
CA ASP A 304 -12.84 -9.38 -10.82
C ASP A 304 -14.35 -9.33 -11.07
N PHE A 305 -14.82 -9.92 -12.17
CA PHE A 305 -16.25 -10.06 -12.47
C PHE A 305 -16.56 -11.27 -13.34
N GLY A 306 -17.86 -11.59 -13.42
CA GLY A 306 -18.37 -12.75 -14.13
C GLY A 306 -18.36 -14.03 -13.30
N PRO A 307 -18.73 -15.18 -13.89
CA PRO A 307 -19.15 -15.34 -15.28
C PRO A 307 -20.43 -14.55 -15.61
N VAL A 308 -20.47 -13.84 -16.74
CA VAL A 308 -21.64 -13.10 -17.23
C VAL A 308 -22.04 -13.60 -18.61
N ALA A 309 -23.33 -13.75 -18.87
CA ALA A 309 -23.83 -14.14 -20.19
C ALA A 309 -23.47 -13.13 -21.27
N TYR A 310 -23.11 -13.60 -22.47
CA TYR A 310 -22.79 -12.75 -23.62
C TYR A 310 -23.28 -13.37 -24.93
N THR A 311 -23.16 -12.63 -26.04
CA THR A 311 -23.45 -13.14 -27.40
C THR A 311 -22.14 -13.44 -28.11
N ALA A 312 -21.94 -14.69 -28.55
CA ALA A 312 -20.74 -15.08 -29.28
C ALA A 312 -20.55 -14.28 -30.57
N LEU A 313 -19.28 -13.94 -30.88
CA LEU A 313 -18.92 -13.27 -32.13
C LEU A 313 -19.03 -14.24 -33.31
N ASP A 314 -19.38 -13.72 -34.48
CA ASP A 314 -19.38 -14.53 -35.70
C ASP A 314 -17.94 -14.81 -36.19
N THR A 315 -17.19 -13.76 -36.52
CA THR A 315 -15.83 -13.86 -37.07
C THR A 315 -14.97 -12.66 -36.72
N VAL A 316 -13.77 -12.90 -36.19
CA VAL A 316 -12.73 -11.88 -35.95
C VAL A 316 -11.64 -12.04 -37.00
N ARG A 317 -11.12 -10.91 -37.51
CA ARG A 317 -10.01 -10.90 -38.48
C ARG A 317 -8.85 -10.00 -38.09
N GLU A 318 -9.14 -8.95 -37.35
CA GLU A 318 -8.18 -7.92 -37.02
C GLU A 318 -8.42 -7.46 -35.59
N ILE A 319 -7.31 -7.19 -34.92
CA ILE A 319 -7.26 -6.66 -33.57
C ILE A 319 -6.53 -5.33 -33.63
N TYR A 320 -7.14 -4.33 -33.04
CA TYR A 320 -6.54 -3.04 -32.78
C TYR A 320 -6.25 -2.91 -31.30
N VAL A 321 -5.16 -2.22 -31.01
CA VAL A 321 -4.72 -1.93 -29.67
C VAL A 321 -4.57 -0.42 -29.54
N MET A 322 -5.00 0.12 -28.39
CA MET A 322 -5.09 1.56 -28.05
C MET A 322 -6.08 2.39 -28.87
N THR A 323 -6.70 1.81 -29.88
CA THR A 323 -7.73 2.47 -30.69
C THR A 323 -8.76 1.44 -31.11
N TRP A 324 -9.97 1.88 -31.44
CA TRP A 324 -11.01 0.99 -31.96
C TRP A 324 -11.06 0.99 -33.50
N MET A 325 -10.46 1.98 -34.16
CA MET A 325 -10.19 1.98 -35.59
C MET A 325 -9.10 3.00 -35.95
N PRO A 326 -8.42 2.85 -37.09
CA PRO A 326 -7.51 3.88 -37.58
C PRO A 326 -8.24 5.23 -37.69
N SER A 327 -7.61 6.31 -37.26
CA SER A 327 -8.16 7.69 -37.19
C SER A 327 -9.21 7.99 -36.10
N SER A 328 -9.43 7.07 -35.16
CA SER A 328 -10.19 7.36 -33.93
C SER A 328 -9.30 7.90 -32.81
N GLU A 329 -9.89 8.36 -31.70
CA GLU A 329 -9.13 8.77 -30.51
C GLU A 329 -8.25 7.60 -30.03
N SER A 330 -6.96 7.83 -29.86
CA SER A 330 -6.04 6.86 -29.28
C SER A 330 -6.00 7.00 -27.76
N ALA A 331 -5.93 5.87 -27.08
CA ALA A 331 -5.64 5.82 -25.66
C ALA A 331 -4.16 6.17 -25.40
N SER A 332 -3.86 6.69 -24.22
CA SER A 332 -2.49 6.98 -23.77
C SER A 332 -2.12 6.01 -22.65
N GLY A 333 -0.89 5.49 -22.72
CA GLY A 333 -0.35 4.50 -21.79
C GLY A 333 0.64 3.56 -22.46
N THR A 334 1.16 2.63 -21.67
CA THR A 334 2.10 1.59 -22.08
C THR A 334 1.40 0.23 -22.12
N LEU A 335 1.69 -0.59 -23.14
CA LEU A 335 1.18 -1.96 -23.23
C LEU A 335 2.27 -2.98 -23.48
N ASP A 336 2.07 -4.16 -22.92
CA ASP A 336 3.03 -5.24 -22.95
C ASP A 336 2.34 -6.63 -22.95
N GLU A 337 3.03 -7.65 -23.44
CA GLU A 337 2.66 -9.07 -23.32
C GLU A 337 1.21 -9.42 -23.73
N LEU A 338 0.78 -8.98 -24.91
CA LEU A 338 -0.55 -9.30 -25.43
C LEU A 338 -0.59 -10.75 -25.95
N ARG A 339 -1.46 -11.57 -25.37
CA ARG A 339 -1.58 -13.00 -25.72
C ARG A 339 -3.02 -13.40 -25.94
N ILE A 340 -3.22 -14.28 -26.91
CA ILE A 340 -4.54 -14.80 -27.29
C ILE A 340 -4.49 -16.31 -27.38
N SER A 341 -5.37 -16.97 -26.64
CA SER A 341 -5.56 -18.42 -26.66
C SER A 341 -6.90 -18.80 -27.29
N ALA A 342 -6.91 -19.90 -28.05
CA ALA A 342 -8.11 -20.47 -28.65
C ALA A 342 -8.98 -21.29 -27.68
N ILE A 343 -8.65 -21.30 -26.39
CA ILE A 343 -9.41 -22.01 -25.35
C ILE A 343 -9.67 -21.12 -24.14
N ASP A 344 -10.77 -21.40 -23.45
CA ASP A 344 -11.11 -20.82 -22.17
C ASP A 344 -10.09 -21.28 -21.12
N ARG A 345 -9.20 -20.37 -20.70
CA ARG A 345 -8.20 -20.62 -19.66
C ARG A 345 -8.85 -20.44 -18.30
N ASP A 346 -8.64 -21.39 -17.40
CA ASP A 346 -9.24 -21.31 -16.07
C ASP A 346 -8.55 -20.26 -15.17
N SER A 347 -9.19 -19.95 -14.04
CA SER A 347 -8.67 -18.99 -13.07
C SER A 347 -7.27 -19.32 -12.54
N ALA A 348 -6.88 -20.60 -12.46
CA ALA A 348 -5.55 -20.98 -11.98
C ALA A 348 -4.47 -20.66 -13.02
N TRP A 349 -4.78 -20.87 -14.31
CA TRP A 349 -3.91 -20.45 -15.41
C TRP A 349 -3.71 -18.93 -15.42
N ILE A 350 -4.79 -18.15 -15.28
CA ILE A 350 -4.70 -16.68 -15.29
C ILE A 350 -3.91 -16.15 -14.08
N ALA A 351 -4.16 -16.71 -12.89
CA ALA A 351 -3.40 -16.36 -11.70
C ALA A 351 -1.91 -16.66 -11.85
N ALA A 352 -1.56 -17.86 -12.34
CA ALA A 352 -0.16 -18.24 -12.58
C ALA A 352 0.50 -17.35 -13.66
N SER A 353 -0.23 -16.99 -14.72
CA SER A 353 0.26 -16.11 -15.80
C SER A 353 0.59 -14.71 -15.27
N TYR A 354 -0.26 -14.16 -14.39
CA TYR A 354 0.01 -12.92 -13.69
C TYR A 354 1.25 -13.02 -12.80
N LEU A 355 1.32 -14.04 -11.95
CA LEU A 355 2.39 -14.18 -10.95
C LEU A 355 3.77 -14.27 -11.59
N ILE A 356 3.90 -15.09 -12.65
CA ILE A 356 5.20 -15.30 -13.31
C ILE A 356 5.67 -14.06 -14.10
N GLN A 357 4.75 -13.19 -14.51
CA GLN A 357 5.09 -11.91 -15.15
C GLN A 357 5.26 -10.77 -14.13
N HIS A 358 4.65 -10.90 -12.94
CA HIS A 358 4.69 -9.86 -11.92
C HIS A 358 5.96 -9.94 -11.06
N GLN A 359 6.27 -11.13 -10.55
CA GLN A 359 7.38 -11.45 -9.64
C GLN A 359 7.90 -12.88 -9.91
N PRO A 360 8.52 -13.14 -11.08
CA PRO A 360 8.95 -14.48 -11.47
C PRO A 360 9.82 -15.17 -10.42
N GLU A 361 10.78 -14.43 -9.86
CA GLU A 361 11.78 -14.94 -8.91
C GLU A 361 11.21 -15.43 -7.57
N ALA A 362 9.96 -15.09 -7.25
CA ALA A 362 9.30 -15.58 -6.04
C ALA A 362 8.83 -17.04 -6.17
N TYR A 363 8.75 -17.57 -7.41
CA TYR A 363 8.13 -18.86 -7.70
C TYR A 363 9.10 -19.91 -8.26
N TYR A 364 10.40 -19.62 -8.24
CA TYR A 364 11.40 -20.64 -8.47
C TYR A 364 12.69 -20.36 -7.70
N LEU A 365 13.41 -21.44 -7.37
CA LEU A 365 14.74 -21.37 -6.80
C LEU A 365 15.75 -21.92 -7.79
N THR A 366 16.85 -21.19 -7.97
CA THR A 366 18.00 -21.66 -8.75
C THR A 366 19.10 -22.17 -7.81
N GLN A 367 19.64 -23.34 -8.12
CA GLN A 367 20.81 -23.87 -7.44
C GLN A 367 21.89 -24.18 -8.48
N THR A 368 22.90 -23.31 -8.55
CA THR A 368 24.08 -23.53 -9.40
C THR A 368 24.89 -24.69 -8.84
N GLN A 369 24.96 -25.81 -9.57
CA GLN A 369 25.78 -26.96 -9.18
C GLN A 369 27.12 -26.88 -9.93
N LEU A 370 28.20 -26.60 -9.19
CA LEU A 370 29.57 -26.79 -9.66
C LEU A 370 30.01 -28.24 -9.45
N VAL A 371 30.95 -28.73 -10.26
CA VAL A 371 31.63 -30.02 -10.04
C VAL A 371 32.28 -30.00 -8.64
N ASN A 372 32.13 -31.09 -7.89
CA ASN A 372 32.50 -31.21 -6.47
C ASN A 372 34.03 -31.37 -6.26
N ASP A 373 34.80 -30.35 -6.64
CA ASP A 373 36.27 -30.38 -6.68
C ASP A 373 36.93 -29.52 -5.59
N ILE A 374 36.14 -28.80 -4.78
CA ILE A 374 36.63 -27.99 -3.67
C ILE A 374 35.72 -28.16 -2.46
N PRO A 375 36.21 -27.93 -1.23
CA PRO A 375 35.38 -28.07 -0.04
C PRO A 375 34.14 -27.19 -0.11
N CYS A 376 34.21 -26.00 -0.70
CA CYS A 376 33.05 -25.11 -0.77
C CYS A 376 31.88 -25.69 -1.58
N ASN A 377 32.13 -26.71 -2.40
CA ASN A 377 31.13 -27.41 -3.22
C ASN A 377 30.78 -28.81 -2.67
N ALA A 378 31.16 -29.08 -1.42
CA ALA A 378 30.99 -30.40 -0.82
C ALA A 378 29.51 -30.83 -0.77
N ILE A 379 29.28 -32.13 -0.94
CA ILE A 379 27.95 -32.73 -0.87
C ILE A 379 27.51 -32.86 0.59
N PRO A 380 26.30 -32.39 0.98
CA PRO A 380 25.79 -32.57 2.33
C PRO A 380 25.55 -34.05 2.66
N LEU A 381 25.80 -34.44 3.91
CA LEU A 381 25.55 -35.78 4.43
C LEU A 381 24.46 -35.74 5.51
N ASP A 382 23.46 -36.60 5.35
CA ASP A 382 22.40 -36.79 6.36
C ASP A 382 22.90 -37.62 7.55
N ILE A 383 22.53 -37.20 8.76
CA ILE A 383 22.86 -37.87 10.03
C ILE A 383 21.67 -38.69 10.48
N ASN A 384 21.62 -39.97 10.07
CA ASN A 384 20.51 -40.87 10.34
C ASN A 384 21.01 -42.25 10.81
N ASP A 385 20.19 -42.98 11.59
CA ASP A 385 20.49 -44.33 12.06
C ASP A 385 20.58 -45.39 10.93
N THR A 386 20.08 -45.06 9.73
CA THR A 386 20.07 -45.94 8.56
C THR A 386 20.70 -45.26 7.34
N CYS A 387 21.85 -45.77 6.87
CA CYS A 387 22.53 -45.23 5.69
C CYS A 387 22.03 -45.86 4.37
N ALA A 388 21.83 -45.02 3.36
CA ALA A 388 21.61 -45.41 1.96
C ALA A 388 22.93 -45.40 1.16
N PHE A 389 23.04 -46.25 0.14
CA PHE A 389 24.16 -46.21 -0.80
C PHE A 389 23.96 -45.10 -1.82
N SER A 390 24.99 -44.32 -2.10
CA SER A 390 25.01 -43.32 -3.17
C SER A 390 26.17 -43.58 -4.14
N ILE A 391 25.93 -43.31 -5.43
CA ILE A 391 26.95 -43.46 -6.48
C ILE A 391 27.63 -42.11 -6.66
N HIS A 392 28.94 -42.04 -6.43
CA HIS A 392 29.73 -40.84 -6.61
C HIS A 392 30.96 -41.17 -7.47
N SER A 393 31.31 -40.28 -8.39
CA SER A 393 32.41 -40.46 -9.34
C SER A 393 33.41 -39.32 -9.18
N ASN A 394 34.69 -39.64 -9.08
CA ASN A 394 35.79 -38.68 -9.18
C ASN A 394 36.34 -38.57 -10.63
N ILE A 395 35.72 -39.27 -11.60
CA ILE A 395 36.03 -39.04 -13.02
C ILE A 395 35.72 -37.59 -13.37
N GLY A 396 36.74 -36.90 -13.87
CA GLY A 396 36.65 -35.49 -14.29
C GLY A 396 36.93 -34.48 -13.18
N ALA A 397 37.06 -34.92 -11.92
CA ALA A 397 37.46 -34.06 -10.82
C ALA A 397 38.93 -33.64 -10.97
N GLU A 398 39.18 -32.34 -10.78
CA GLU A 398 40.53 -31.77 -10.76
C GLU A 398 41.12 -31.78 -9.33
N ASP A 399 42.41 -31.42 -9.21
CA ASP A 399 43.06 -31.32 -7.90
C ASP A 399 42.57 -30.08 -7.15
N SER A 400 41.94 -30.27 -5.99
CA SER A 400 41.49 -29.18 -5.10
C SER A 400 42.62 -28.26 -4.62
N GLY A 401 43.89 -28.64 -4.79
CA GLY A 401 45.07 -27.86 -4.38
C GLY A 401 45.30 -27.86 -2.87
N ILE A 402 44.48 -28.60 -2.11
CA ILE A 402 44.62 -28.77 -0.66
C ILE A 402 45.71 -29.81 -0.40
N PRO A 403 46.76 -29.47 0.38
CA PRO A 403 47.87 -30.38 0.63
C PRO A 403 47.43 -31.70 1.25
N ASP A 404 48.04 -32.79 0.79
CA ASP A 404 47.70 -34.13 1.26
C ASP A 404 48.01 -34.32 2.75
N PRO A 405 47.10 -34.92 3.53
CA PRO A 405 47.26 -35.10 4.97
C PRO A 405 48.25 -36.20 5.40
N LEU A 406 49.22 -36.55 4.53
CA LEU A 406 50.32 -37.53 4.73
C LEU A 406 49.91 -39.01 4.87
N CYS A 407 48.63 -39.30 4.76
CA CYS A 407 47.94 -40.59 4.94
C CYS A 407 47.45 -41.11 3.58
N GLY A 408 48.39 -41.47 2.72
CA GLY A 408 48.11 -42.03 1.39
C GLY A 408 48.66 -41.20 0.24
N ASN A 409 49.00 -41.88 -0.85
CA ASN A 409 49.53 -41.24 -2.06
C ASN A 409 48.38 -40.75 -2.93
N TYR A 410 48.38 -39.46 -3.25
CA TYR A 410 47.41 -38.82 -4.11
C TYR A 410 47.87 -38.80 -5.57
N LEU A 411 47.00 -39.17 -6.51
CA LEU A 411 47.30 -39.23 -7.95
C LEU A 411 46.21 -38.64 -8.87
N GLY A 412 45.15 -38.01 -8.33
CA GLY A 412 44.04 -37.44 -9.11
C GLY A 412 42.84 -37.02 -8.24
N GLY A 413 41.81 -36.46 -8.88
CA GLY A 413 40.71 -35.69 -8.27
C GLY A 413 40.00 -36.29 -7.05
N ASP A 414 39.47 -35.39 -6.22
CA ASP A 414 38.84 -35.68 -4.95
C ASP A 414 37.33 -35.42 -4.96
N ILE A 415 36.64 -35.95 -3.95
CA ILE A 415 35.22 -35.70 -3.72
C ILE A 415 35.09 -35.16 -2.31
N TRP A 416 34.40 -34.04 -2.16
CA TRP A 416 34.15 -33.42 -0.87
C TRP A 416 32.74 -33.70 -0.38
N PHE A 417 32.63 -34.02 0.91
CA PHE A 417 31.36 -34.08 1.63
C PHE A 417 31.43 -33.20 2.86
N TYR A 418 30.28 -32.79 3.39
CA TYR A 418 30.23 -32.12 4.67
C TYR A 418 29.08 -32.61 5.53
N LEU A 419 29.26 -32.49 6.85
CA LEU A 419 28.20 -32.72 7.83
C LEU A 419 28.30 -31.68 8.94
N ILE A 420 27.17 -31.37 9.55
CA ILE A 420 27.11 -30.51 10.73
C ILE A 420 27.28 -31.39 11.97
N VAL A 421 28.25 -31.09 12.82
CA VAL A 421 28.55 -31.87 14.02
C VAL A 421 27.28 -32.01 14.86
N PRO A 422 26.77 -33.24 15.08
CA PRO A 422 25.65 -33.46 15.98
C PRO A 422 26.12 -33.31 17.43
N GLN A 423 25.19 -33.09 18.37
CA GLN A 423 25.51 -32.85 19.79
C GLN A 423 26.36 -33.95 20.46
N SER A 424 26.33 -35.18 19.94
CA SER A 424 27.27 -36.29 20.20
C SER A 424 27.21 -37.27 19.03
N GLY A 425 28.24 -38.10 18.79
CA GLY A 425 28.15 -39.06 17.68
C GLY A 425 29.41 -39.87 17.36
N SER A 426 29.19 -40.97 16.62
CA SER A 426 30.21 -41.75 15.93
C SER A 426 29.96 -41.74 14.42
N PHE A 427 31.01 -41.63 13.63
CA PHE A 427 30.97 -41.48 12.17
C PHE A 427 31.54 -42.75 11.50
N GLU A 428 30.87 -43.33 10.50
CA GLU A 428 31.35 -44.52 9.78
C GLU A 428 31.28 -44.33 8.26
N ILE A 429 32.40 -44.61 7.57
CA ILE A 429 32.44 -44.68 6.10
C ILE A 429 32.64 -46.13 5.65
N GLN A 430 31.71 -46.63 4.84
CA GLN A 430 31.78 -47.95 4.22
C GLN A 430 31.90 -47.81 2.70
N THR A 431 32.86 -48.48 2.08
CA THR A 431 32.85 -48.67 0.63
C THR A 431 32.06 -49.94 0.30
N ASP A 432 31.58 -50.13 -0.94
CA ASP A 432 30.70 -51.28 -1.27
C ASP A 432 31.40 -52.65 -1.02
N THR A 433 30.63 -53.63 -0.53
CA THR A 433 31.08 -54.99 -0.19
C THR A 433 30.23 -56.10 -0.83
N GLU A 434 29.15 -55.78 -1.57
CA GLU A 434 28.20 -56.81 -2.02
C GLU A 434 28.72 -57.61 -3.22
N THR A 435 29.35 -58.74 -2.89
CA THR A 435 29.66 -59.93 -3.69
C THR A 435 29.54 -59.84 -5.21
N GLU A 436 30.67 -60.10 -5.87
CA GLU A 436 31.03 -60.45 -7.26
C GLU A 436 29.95 -61.08 -8.22
N ALA A 437 28.74 -61.39 -7.78
CA ALA A 437 27.77 -62.20 -8.49
C ALA A 437 26.64 -61.44 -9.25
N GLN A 438 26.49 -60.12 -9.08
CA GLN A 438 25.38 -59.37 -9.71
C GLN A 438 25.75 -58.42 -10.85
N PHE A 439 27.03 -58.17 -11.14
CA PHE A 439 27.44 -57.18 -12.14
C PHE A 439 28.63 -57.69 -12.98
N PRO A 440 28.42 -58.07 -14.26
CA PRO A 440 29.46 -58.71 -15.09
C PRO A 440 30.44 -57.73 -15.75
N ASP A 441 30.33 -56.44 -15.45
CA ASP A 441 31.12 -55.36 -16.01
C ASP A 441 31.97 -54.78 -14.87
N ASN A 442 33.27 -55.08 -14.89
CA ASN A 442 34.30 -54.84 -13.85
C ASN A 442 34.48 -53.39 -13.30
N ASN A 443 33.41 -52.63 -13.03
CA ASN A 443 33.43 -51.17 -12.79
C ASN A 443 32.84 -50.73 -11.41
N GLY A 444 33.07 -51.47 -10.32
CA GLY A 444 32.32 -51.23 -9.07
C GLY A 444 33.06 -50.71 -7.83
N TRP A 445 34.40 -50.74 -7.79
CA TRP A 445 35.16 -50.67 -6.53
C TRP A 445 36.12 -49.48 -6.54
N MET A 446 36.07 -48.59 -5.54
CA MET A 446 37.19 -47.68 -5.28
C MET A 446 38.35 -48.48 -4.69
N TYR A 447 39.42 -48.71 -5.47
CA TYR A 447 40.57 -49.51 -5.04
C TYR A 447 41.56 -48.64 -4.27
N ARG A 448 41.81 -48.95 -3.00
CA ARG A 448 42.78 -48.20 -2.14
C ARG A 448 42.41 -46.72 -1.99
N ALA A 449 41.21 -46.44 -1.49
CA ALA A 449 40.79 -45.10 -1.13
C ALA A 449 41.42 -44.61 0.19
N ALA A 450 41.51 -43.29 0.33
CA ALA A 450 41.89 -42.61 1.56
C ALA A 450 40.86 -41.51 1.89
N MET A 451 40.76 -41.19 3.18
CA MET A 451 39.79 -40.25 3.74
C MET A 451 40.50 -39.30 4.70
N ALA A 452 40.23 -38.00 4.57
CA ALA A 452 40.65 -36.99 5.53
C ALA A 452 39.47 -36.18 6.06
N LEU A 453 39.54 -35.84 7.35
CA LEU A 453 38.55 -35.03 8.05
C LEU A 453 39.15 -33.68 8.37
N TYR A 454 38.44 -32.61 8.03
CA TYR A 454 38.85 -31.24 8.29
C TYR A 454 37.77 -30.46 9.02
N LYS A 455 38.17 -29.42 9.75
CA LYS A 455 37.28 -28.39 10.32
C LYS A 455 37.69 -27.01 9.87
N GLY A 456 36.80 -26.04 10.02
CA GLY A 456 37.02 -24.65 9.62
C GLY A 456 36.16 -24.26 8.43
N SER A 457 36.49 -23.16 7.78
CA SER A 457 35.81 -22.75 6.55
C SER A 457 36.35 -23.51 5.36
N CYS A 458 35.61 -23.55 4.26
CA CYS A 458 36.05 -24.22 3.04
C CYS A 458 37.34 -23.63 2.43
N GLU A 459 37.70 -22.39 2.80
CA GLU A 459 38.96 -21.73 2.40
C GLU A 459 40.09 -21.89 3.43
N SER A 460 39.77 -22.33 4.66
CA SER A 460 40.73 -22.40 5.78
C SER A 460 40.50 -23.66 6.59
N LEU A 461 40.88 -24.78 5.99
CA LEU A 461 40.72 -26.11 6.58
C LEU A 461 41.87 -26.45 7.52
N VAL A 462 41.52 -27.00 8.68
CA VAL A 462 42.43 -27.59 9.65
C VAL A 462 42.17 -29.09 9.70
N LEU A 463 43.21 -29.88 9.42
CA LEU A 463 43.14 -31.34 9.48
C LEU A 463 42.81 -31.78 10.92
N ILE A 464 41.76 -32.59 11.05
CA ILE A 464 41.37 -33.25 12.29
C ILE A 464 42.07 -34.60 12.36
N ASP A 465 41.84 -35.43 11.34
CA ASP A 465 42.33 -36.80 11.29
C ASP A 465 42.34 -37.33 9.86
N CYS A 466 43.03 -38.44 9.64
CA CYS A 466 43.08 -39.08 8.34
C CYS A 466 43.31 -40.59 8.39
N TYR A 467 42.69 -41.29 7.44
CA TYR A 467 42.57 -42.73 7.39
C TYR A 467 42.92 -43.25 6.00
N GLU A 468 43.76 -44.30 5.95
CA GLU A 468 44.18 -44.96 4.71
C GLU A 468 43.97 -46.48 4.81
N ASN A 469 43.50 -47.09 3.72
CA ASN A 469 43.44 -48.55 3.60
C ASN A 469 44.66 -49.11 2.83
N ASN A 470 45.72 -49.47 3.57
CA ASN A 470 47.06 -49.79 3.04
C ASN A 470 47.25 -51.21 2.43
N GLY A 471 46.30 -51.68 1.61
CA GLY A 471 46.60 -52.77 0.65
C GLY A 471 46.19 -54.20 1.04
N SER A 472 45.08 -54.37 1.76
CA SER A 472 44.33 -55.64 1.77
C SER A 472 42.93 -55.36 1.22
N TYR A 473 42.27 -56.36 0.61
CA TYR A 473 40.86 -56.30 0.17
C TYR A 473 39.93 -56.06 1.38
N HIS A 474 39.96 -54.87 1.96
CA HIS A 474 39.11 -54.47 3.06
C HIS A 474 38.02 -53.57 2.49
N PRO A 475 36.77 -54.02 2.45
CA PRO A 475 35.70 -53.28 1.80
C PRO A 475 35.09 -52.23 2.75
N ARG A 476 35.83 -51.78 3.77
CA ARG A 476 35.41 -50.76 4.74
C ARG A 476 36.61 -49.93 5.18
N MET A 477 36.47 -48.60 5.18
CA MET A 477 37.38 -47.73 5.93
C MET A 477 36.93 -47.77 7.40
N ALA A 478 37.87 -47.73 8.35
CA ALA A 478 37.51 -47.69 9.77
C ALA A 478 36.75 -46.39 10.05
N GLY A 479 35.64 -46.47 10.80
CA GLY A 479 34.89 -45.28 11.21
C GLY A 479 35.74 -44.31 12.03
N ALA A 480 35.39 -43.04 12.00
CA ALA A 480 36.03 -41.99 12.76
C ALA A 480 35.20 -41.62 14.00
N ASP A 481 35.88 -41.39 15.11
CA ASP A 481 35.26 -40.81 16.29
C ASP A 481 35.32 -39.28 16.18
N ILE A 482 34.15 -38.65 16.10
CA ILE A 482 34.01 -37.19 16.00
C ILE A 482 33.60 -36.56 17.34
N THR A 483 33.77 -37.27 18.45
CA THR A 483 33.54 -36.71 19.79
C THR A 483 34.48 -35.55 20.10
N GLY A 484 33.97 -34.55 20.84
CA GLY A 484 34.74 -33.35 21.21
C GLY A 484 34.87 -32.28 20.11
N GLN A 485 34.18 -32.44 18.98
CA GLN A 485 33.93 -31.32 18.06
C GLN A 485 32.81 -30.42 18.60
N ILE A 486 32.77 -29.16 18.16
CA ILE A 486 31.76 -28.19 18.60
C ILE A 486 30.44 -28.52 17.87
N PRO A 487 29.34 -28.82 18.57
CA PRO A 487 28.05 -29.04 17.92
C PRO A 487 27.66 -27.83 17.05
N GLY A 488 27.21 -28.09 15.82
CA GLY A 488 26.93 -27.04 14.85
C GLY A 488 28.11 -26.65 13.95
N ASP A 489 29.36 -27.02 14.29
CA ASP A 489 30.49 -26.82 13.38
C ASP A 489 30.35 -27.72 12.15
N THR A 490 30.92 -27.28 11.02
CA THR A 490 31.01 -28.09 9.80
C THR A 490 32.26 -28.95 9.84
N ILE A 491 32.09 -30.26 9.64
CA ILE A 491 33.18 -31.20 9.33
C ILE A 491 33.17 -31.45 7.84
N TRP A 492 34.34 -31.25 7.22
CA TRP A 492 34.57 -31.54 5.81
C TRP A 492 35.26 -32.89 5.67
N VAL A 493 34.76 -33.71 4.76
CA VAL A 493 35.24 -35.06 4.49
C VAL A 493 35.78 -35.09 3.06
N ARG A 494 37.11 -35.24 2.92
CA ARG A 494 37.79 -35.41 1.63
C ARG A 494 38.00 -36.89 1.38
N ILE A 495 37.56 -37.40 0.23
CA ILE A 495 37.77 -38.79 -0.17
C ILE A 495 38.45 -38.82 -1.54
N TRP A 496 39.51 -39.63 -1.70
CA TRP A 496 40.22 -39.81 -2.97
C TRP A 496 40.68 -41.25 -3.17
N GLU A 497 41.03 -41.60 -4.41
CA GLU A 497 41.58 -42.89 -4.78
C GLU A 497 43.09 -42.80 -5.08
N ASN A 498 43.88 -43.78 -4.62
CA ASN A 498 45.34 -43.72 -4.69
C ASN A 498 45.96 -44.15 -6.04
N THR A 499 45.22 -44.67 -7.02
CA THR A 499 45.84 -45.33 -8.18
C THR A 499 45.35 -44.94 -9.58
N ASN A 500 44.04 -44.73 -9.82
CA ASN A 500 43.52 -44.74 -11.20
C ASN A 500 42.44 -43.68 -11.52
N ASN A 501 41.89 -42.96 -10.54
CA ASN A 501 40.68 -42.14 -10.69
C ASN A 501 39.48 -42.98 -11.18
N ASP A 502 39.32 -44.19 -10.63
CA ASP A 502 38.24 -45.12 -10.99
C ASP A 502 36.88 -44.72 -10.39
N VAL A 503 35.78 -44.97 -11.12
CA VAL A 503 34.40 -44.84 -10.59
C VAL A 503 34.14 -45.94 -9.56
N GLY A 504 33.59 -45.58 -8.41
CA GLY A 504 33.11 -46.57 -7.43
C GLY A 504 31.85 -46.11 -6.68
N LYS A 505 31.26 -47.01 -5.87
CA LYS A 505 30.12 -46.68 -5.00
C LYS A 505 30.57 -46.53 -3.55
N LEU A 506 30.03 -45.54 -2.84
CA LEU A 506 30.33 -45.22 -1.45
C LEU A 506 29.05 -45.29 -0.61
N LYS A 507 29.15 -45.79 0.61
CA LYS A 507 28.14 -45.63 1.66
C LYS A 507 28.74 -44.87 2.83
N ILE A 508 28.12 -43.76 3.18
CA ILE A 508 28.63 -42.87 4.22
C ILE A 508 27.51 -42.57 5.22
N CYS A 509 27.80 -42.64 6.51
CA CYS A 509 26.83 -42.28 7.56
C CYS A 509 27.48 -41.71 8.82
N ALA A 510 26.69 -40.89 9.49
CA ALA A 510 26.93 -40.40 10.83
C ALA A 510 25.78 -40.84 11.75
N SER A 511 26.08 -41.18 13.01
CA SER A 511 25.10 -41.59 14.02
C SER A 511 25.39 -40.93 15.37
N ILE A 512 24.36 -40.76 16.22
CA ILE A 512 24.48 -40.14 17.54
C ILE A 512 24.78 -41.21 18.60
N GLY A 513 25.84 -41.03 19.40
CA GLY A 513 26.21 -41.91 20.53
C GLY A 513 25.54 -41.47 21.84
N GLU A 514 25.22 -42.42 22.73
CA GLU A 514 24.46 -42.23 23.99
C GLU A 514 24.90 -40.98 24.81
N GLN A 515 23.94 -40.08 25.08
CA GLN A 515 24.15 -38.74 25.67
C GLN A 515 24.61 -38.71 27.15
N GLY A 516 25.50 -37.75 27.46
CA GLY A 516 25.86 -37.30 28.81
C GLY A 516 24.87 -36.29 29.42
N MET A 517 25.00 -36.04 30.72
CA MET A 517 24.00 -35.44 31.62
C MET A 517 23.62 -33.98 31.34
N CYS A 518 22.63 -33.77 30.47
CA CYS A 518 21.92 -32.49 30.36
C CYS A 518 21.01 -32.19 31.56
N PRO A 519 20.70 -30.90 31.85
CA PRO A 519 19.80 -30.57 32.95
C PRO A 519 18.39 -31.09 32.65
N ALA A 520 17.51 -31.09 33.65
CA ALA A 520 16.09 -31.33 33.40
C ALA A 520 15.53 -30.28 32.43
N VAL A 521 14.54 -30.67 31.61
CA VAL A 521 13.81 -29.75 30.75
C VAL A 521 12.85 -28.92 31.60
N PHE A 522 12.92 -27.60 31.48
CA PHE A 522 12.02 -26.65 32.11
C PHE A 522 11.16 -25.97 31.05
N SER A 523 9.97 -25.47 31.44
CA SER A 523 9.05 -24.81 30.51
C SER A 523 9.35 -23.31 30.36
N VAL A 524 9.40 -22.84 29.12
CA VAL A 524 9.44 -21.41 28.77
C VAL A 524 8.05 -20.80 29.01
N GLY A 525 8.01 -19.57 29.51
CA GLY A 525 6.77 -18.84 29.76
C GLY A 525 6.98 -17.33 29.74
N GLY A 526 5.93 -16.57 30.03
CA GLY A 526 5.94 -15.12 29.81
C GLY A 526 5.47 -14.80 28.39
N GLY A 527 6.06 -13.79 27.76
CA GLY A 527 5.61 -13.29 26.46
C GLY A 527 4.28 -12.52 26.56
N GLY A 528 3.64 -12.32 25.42
CA GLY A 528 2.38 -11.59 25.28
C GLY A 528 2.47 -10.44 24.28
N ALA A 529 1.37 -9.68 24.20
CA ALA A 529 1.27 -8.53 23.32
C ALA A 529 1.54 -7.21 24.07
N TYR A 530 2.15 -6.25 23.38
CA TYR A 530 2.32 -4.89 23.86
C TYR A 530 2.19 -3.89 22.69
N CYS A 531 1.93 -2.62 22.99
CA CYS A 531 1.73 -1.61 21.96
C CYS A 531 3.04 -0.95 21.55
N ASN A 532 3.12 -0.52 20.29
CA ASN A 532 4.30 0.16 19.77
C ASN A 532 4.62 1.42 20.60
N GLY A 533 5.79 1.45 21.25
CA GLY A 533 6.21 2.50 22.19
C GLY A 533 6.09 2.15 23.68
N ASP A 534 5.48 1.02 24.05
CA ASP A 534 5.42 0.52 25.44
C ASP A 534 6.71 -0.21 25.87
N THR A 535 6.74 -0.65 27.13
CA THR A 535 7.93 -1.21 27.80
C THR A 535 8.29 -2.66 27.45
N GLY A 536 7.75 -3.24 26.36
CA GLY A 536 8.00 -4.63 25.98
C GLY A 536 7.41 -5.66 26.97
N VAL A 537 7.72 -6.95 26.77
CA VAL A 537 7.21 -8.06 27.63
C VAL A 537 8.35 -8.91 28.18
N MET A 538 8.13 -9.53 29.35
CA MET A 538 9.14 -10.36 30.01
C MET A 538 9.05 -11.82 29.54
N ILE A 539 10.20 -12.44 29.28
CA ILE A 539 10.31 -13.89 29.09
C ILE A 539 10.82 -14.52 30.39
N SER A 540 10.34 -15.72 30.71
CA SER A 540 10.67 -16.45 31.92
C SER A 540 10.87 -17.94 31.66
N LEU A 541 11.60 -18.59 32.57
CA LEU A 541 11.80 -20.02 32.60
C LEU A 541 11.38 -20.56 33.97
N SER A 542 10.57 -21.61 34.00
CA SER A 542 9.95 -22.12 35.23
C SER A 542 10.94 -22.63 36.29
N GLY A 543 12.16 -23.01 35.89
CA GLY A 543 13.25 -23.40 36.78
C GLY A 543 14.58 -23.41 36.03
N SER A 544 15.68 -23.62 36.74
CA SER A 544 17.01 -23.73 36.14
C SER A 544 17.87 -24.73 36.90
N GLY A 545 18.82 -25.38 36.23
CA GLY A 545 19.85 -26.20 36.85
C GLY A 545 21.03 -25.34 37.31
N ASP A 546 21.52 -25.59 38.52
CA ASP A 546 22.74 -24.93 39.02
C ASP A 546 23.97 -25.35 38.20
N GLY A 547 24.79 -24.37 37.82
CA GLY A 547 25.98 -24.58 36.99
C GLY A 547 25.76 -24.63 35.48
N TYR A 548 24.52 -24.44 34.99
CA TYR A 548 24.20 -24.34 33.56
C TYR A 548 23.95 -22.88 33.16
N LEU A 549 24.15 -22.57 31.88
CA LEU A 549 23.82 -21.29 31.26
C LEU A 549 22.56 -21.44 30.42
N TYR A 550 21.69 -20.45 30.42
CA TYR A 550 20.43 -20.44 29.69
C TYR A 550 20.42 -19.25 28.75
N THR A 551 20.44 -19.52 27.45
CA THR A 551 20.48 -18.51 26.39
C THR A 551 19.10 -18.37 25.79
N LEU A 552 18.58 -17.14 25.81
CA LEU A 552 17.33 -16.78 25.13
C LEU A 552 17.57 -16.69 23.63
N ILE A 553 16.65 -17.22 22.82
CA ILE A 553 16.74 -17.28 21.36
C ILE A 553 15.46 -16.75 20.76
N LEU A 554 15.58 -15.91 19.73
CA LEU A 554 14.47 -15.39 18.94
C LEU A 554 14.43 -16.10 17.58
N ASN A 555 13.25 -16.61 17.21
CA ASN A 555 12.95 -17.28 15.94
C ASN A 555 13.99 -18.35 15.57
N ASP A 556 14.40 -19.16 16.56
CA ASP A 556 15.32 -20.29 16.43
C ASP A 556 16.72 -19.99 15.87
N THR A 557 17.07 -18.71 15.72
CA THR A 557 18.28 -18.33 14.97
C THR A 557 19.10 -17.26 15.69
N ILE A 558 18.46 -16.33 16.41
CA ILE A 558 19.15 -15.18 17.01
C ILE A 558 19.37 -15.45 18.49
N GLN A 559 20.62 -15.68 18.89
CA GLN A 559 21.00 -15.76 20.30
C GLN A 559 21.01 -14.37 20.94
N LEU A 560 20.35 -14.26 22.08
CA LEU A 560 20.21 -13.04 22.85
C LEU A 560 20.93 -13.20 24.20
N ASP A 561 20.30 -12.68 25.27
CA ASP A 561 20.85 -12.67 26.61
C ASP A 561 20.96 -14.06 27.22
N THR A 562 22.09 -14.29 27.88
CA THR A 562 22.38 -15.54 28.61
C THR A 562 22.36 -15.29 30.11
N LEU A 563 21.60 -16.09 30.84
CA LEU A 563 21.52 -16.06 32.30
C LEU A 563 22.13 -17.34 32.90
N GLN A 564 22.73 -17.22 34.09
CA GLN A 564 23.23 -18.37 34.82
C GLN A 564 22.11 -19.03 35.62
N GLY A 565 21.96 -20.34 35.49
CA GLY A 565 21.06 -21.14 36.28
C GLY A 565 21.51 -21.23 37.74
N THR A 566 20.55 -21.15 38.65
CA THR A 566 20.79 -21.09 40.11
C THR A 566 20.01 -22.14 40.88
N GLY A 567 19.19 -22.95 40.21
CA GLY A 567 18.20 -23.82 40.85
C GLY A 567 16.78 -23.25 40.84
N ASP A 568 16.64 -21.93 40.68
CA ASP A 568 15.38 -21.19 40.71
C ASP A 568 14.90 -20.78 39.30
N SER A 569 13.68 -20.25 39.20
CA SER A 569 13.14 -19.68 37.96
C SER A 569 13.96 -18.49 37.47
N LEU A 570 14.10 -18.36 36.15
CA LEU A 570 14.81 -17.25 35.51
C LEU A 570 13.82 -16.29 34.84
N VAL A 571 14.16 -15.01 34.81
CA VAL A 571 13.37 -13.98 34.13
C VAL A 571 14.34 -13.03 33.42
N TRP A 572 14.12 -12.82 32.13
CA TRP A 572 14.90 -11.89 31.31
C TRP A 572 14.33 -10.47 31.41
N LEU A 573 15.14 -9.48 31.05
CA LEU A 573 14.66 -8.11 30.86
C LEU A 573 13.59 -8.05 29.75
N PRO A 574 12.78 -6.98 29.70
CA PRO A 574 11.74 -6.88 28.69
C PRO A 574 12.34 -6.93 27.29
N VAL A 575 11.71 -7.73 26.42
CA VAL A 575 12.06 -7.82 25.01
C VAL A 575 11.07 -7.03 24.16
N TYR A 576 11.57 -6.51 23.04
CA TYR A 576 10.82 -5.64 22.13
C TYR A 576 10.67 -6.25 20.73
N GLU A 577 11.50 -7.21 20.35
CA GLU A 577 11.36 -7.80 19.01
C GLU A 577 10.20 -8.80 19.00
N PRO A 578 9.27 -8.71 18.04
CA PRO A 578 8.20 -9.68 17.92
C PRO A 578 8.73 -11.01 17.38
N GLY A 579 8.10 -12.10 17.80
CA GLY A 579 8.45 -13.46 17.36
C GLY A 579 8.35 -14.49 18.46
N TYR A 580 8.87 -15.70 18.18
CA TYR A 580 8.86 -16.81 19.11
C TYR A 580 10.19 -16.89 19.85
N TYR A 581 10.11 -16.86 21.18
CA TYR A 581 11.25 -16.92 22.06
C TYR A 581 11.39 -18.31 22.67
N ASN A 582 12.54 -18.93 22.42
CA ASN A 582 12.96 -20.23 22.94
C ASN A 582 14.18 -20.08 23.84
N ILE A 583 14.49 -21.10 24.64
CA ILE A 583 15.64 -21.07 25.56
C ILE A 583 16.47 -22.34 25.39
N LEU A 584 17.78 -22.19 25.16
CA LEU A 584 18.75 -23.28 25.18
C LEU A 584 19.51 -23.29 26.51
N ALA A 585 19.58 -24.45 27.15
CA ALA A 585 20.52 -24.71 28.22
C ALA A 585 21.85 -25.21 27.67
N HIS A 586 22.96 -24.70 28.20
CA HIS A 586 24.32 -25.09 27.87
C HIS A 586 25.11 -25.35 29.16
N HIS A 587 25.87 -26.46 29.21
CA HIS A 587 26.79 -26.72 30.31
C HIS A 587 28.18 -26.11 29.99
N PRO A 588 28.80 -25.31 30.87
CA PRO A 588 30.05 -24.60 30.56
C PRO A 588 31.28 -25.49 30.28
N VAL A 589 31.21 -26.79 30.60
CA VAL A 589 32.37 -27.71 30.59
C VAL A 589 32.19 -28.87 29.62
N ASP A 590 30.96 -29.25 29.30
CA ASP A 590 30.65 -30.42 28.48
C ASP A 590 29.73 -29.97 27.33
N SER A 591 29.73 -30.69 26.19
CA SER A 591 28.98 -30.31 24.98
C SER A 591 27.45 -30.46 25.07
N CYS A 592 26.87 -30.50 26.27
CA CYS A 592 25.42 -30.55 26.43
C CYS A 592 24.79 -29.22 26.00
N VAL A 593 23.96 -29.30 24.96
CA VAL A 593 23.02 -28.24 24.56
C VAL A 593 21.62 -28.85 24.55
N LEU A 594 20.70 -28.31 25.35
CA LEU A 594 19.35 -28.84 25.47
C LEU A 594 18.33 -27.72 25.32
N GLU A 595 17.35 -27.90 24.45
CA GLU A 595 16.23 -26.98 24.33
C GLU A 595 15.20 -27.17 25.44
N MET A 596 14.76 -26.05 26.00
CA MET A 596 13.68 -26.02 26.98
C MET A 596 12.34 -26.30 26.29
N SER A 597 11.33 -26.73 27.06
CA SER A 597 10.01 -27.02 26.46
C SER A 597 9.22 -25.74 26.30
N ASP A 598 8.30 -25.74 25.32
CA ASP A 598 7.40 -24.63 25.01
C ASP A 598 8.14 -23.38 24.47
N SER A 599 7.38 -22.40 24.03
CA SER A 599 7.88 -21.12 23.53
C SER A 599 7.05 -19.97 24.08
N ALA A 600 7.64 -18.78 24.13
CA ALA A 600 6.93 -17.56 24.47
C ALA A 600 6.78 -16.69 23.21
N GLU A 601 5.54 -16.42 22.82
CA GLU A 601 5.25 -15.53 21.70
C GLU A 601 5.21 -14.08 22.15
N VAL A 602 5.87 -13.19 21.40
CA VAL A 602 5.85 -11.74 21.62
C VAL A 602 5.24 -11.07 20.41
N ILE A 603 4.19 -10.28 20.65
CA ILE A 603 3.44 -9.57 19.61
C ILE A 603 3.56 -8.07 19.85
N ARG A 604 3.92 -7.32 18.82
CA ARG A 604 3.87 -5.85 18.84
C ARG A 604 2.62 -5.39 18.08
N ASN A 605 1.72 -4.72 18.78
CA ASN A 605 0.51 -4.14 18.21
C ASN A 605 0.76 -2.68 17.81
N GLU A 606 0.31 -2.29 16.62
CA GLU A 606 0.41 -0.90 16.16
C GLU A 606 -0.59 0.02 16.88
N LEU A 607 -0.20 1.28 17.09
CA LEU A 607 -1.09 2.29 17.68
C LEU A 607 -2.10 2.79 16.63
N PRO A 608 -3.36 3.08 17.01
CA PRO A 608 -4.28 3.81 16.14
C PRO A 608 -3.71 5.21 15.85
N GLN A 609 -3.69 5.59 14.58
CA GLN A 609 -3.23 6.89 14.09
C GLN A 609 -4.42 7.81 13.87
N LEU A 610 -4.31 9.05 14.35
CA LEU A 610 -5.41 10.01 14.36
C LEU A 610 -5.11 11.18 13.43
N SER A 611 -6.08 11.53 12.59
CA SER A 611 -6.08 12.76 11.82
C SER A 611 -7.42 13.47 11.96
N PHE A 612 -7.38 14.79 12.02
CA PHE A 612 -8.53 15.63 12.35
C PHE A 612 -8.75 16.70 11.30
N LEU A 613 -10.01 16.93 10.98
CA LEU A 613 -10.47 18.07 10.19
C LEU A 613 -11.53 18.82 10.99
N SER A 614 -11.25 20.07 11.36
CA SER A 614 -12.14 20.88 12.19
C SER A 614 -12.77 22.05 11.41
N SER A 615 -13.98 22.45 11.82
CA SER A 615 -14.64 23.69 11.40
C SER A 615 -14.93 24.60 12.59
N SER A 616 -14.64 25.89 12.43
CA SER A 616 -14.93 26.95 13.40
C SER A 616 -16.44 27.17 13.60
N SER A 617 -16.82 27.77 14.73
CA SER A 617 -18.19 28.25 14.97
C SER A 617 -18.53 29.41 14.03
N SER A 618 -19.79 29.48 13.58
CA SER A 618 -20.24 30.53 12.64
C SER A 618 -20.35 31.91 13.27
N CYS A 619 -20.76 31.98 14.54
CA CYS A 619 -20.96 33.22 15.29
C CYS A 619 -20.34 33.15 16.69
N PHE A 620 -20.13 34.31 17.31
CA PHE A 620 -19.75 34.40 18.72
C PHE A 620 -20.76 33.65 19.60
N GLU A 621 -20.27 32.75 20.45
CA GLU A 621 -21.04 31.84 21.31
C GLU A 621 -21.97 30.87 20.56
N ALA A 622 -21.74 30.65 19.26
CA ALA A 622 -22.43 29.59 18.52
C ALA A 622 -21.81 28.21 18.80
N ASN A 623 -22.68 27.20 18.83
CA ASN A 623 -22.32 25.80 19.06
C ASN A 623 -22.53 24.98 17.79
N ASP A 624 -21.90 25.39 16.69
CA ASP A 624 -22.01 24.74 15.38
C ASP A 624 -20.65 24.38 14.76
N GLY A 625 -19.58 24.45 15.56
CA GLY A 625 -18.27 23.89 15.19
C GLY A 625 -18.33 22.37 15.07
N SER A 626 -17.35 21.79 14.37
CA SER A 626 -17.27 20.34 14.19
C SER A 626 -15.83 19.84 14.14
N ILE A 627 -15.62 18.57 14.49
CA ILE A 627 -14.35 17.85 14.36
C ILE A 627 -14.65 16.50 13.72
N THR A 628 -14.18 16.31 12.49
CA THR A 628 -14.17 15.01 11.81
C THR A 628 -12.86 14.30 12.11
N THR A 629 -12.95 13.06 12.56
CA THR A 629 -11.79 12.22 12.91
C THR A 629 -11.67 11.06 11.96
N THR A 630 -10.48 10.87 11.39
CA THR A 630 -10.12 9.67 10.64
C THR A 630 -9.09 8.89 11.43
N ILE A 631 -9.38 7.60 11.68
CA ILE A 631 -8.52 6.67 12.41
C ILE A 631 -7.93 5.67 11.40
N THR A 632 -6.61 5.49 11.39
CA THR A 632 -5.94 4.46 10.58
C THR A 632 -4.99 3.62 11.44
N GLY A 633 -4.71 2.36 11.08
CA GLY A 633 -3.92 1.46 11.92
C GLY A 633 -4.62 1.06 13.23
N GLY A 634 -3.96 0.24 14.07
CA GLY A 634 -4.61 -0.40 15.23
C GLY A 634 -5.65 -1.47 14.82
N MET A 635 -6.36 -2.03 15.80
CA MET A 635 -7.37 -3.06 15.57
C MET A 635 -8.77 -2.65 16.04
N GLU A 636 -9.76 -2.73 15.15
CA GLU A 636 -11.15 -2.45 15.48
C GLU A 636 -11.73 -3.44 16.53
N PRO A 637 -12.75 -3.04 17.31
CA PRO A 637 -13.38 -1.71 17.36
C PRO A 637 -12.55 -0.66 18.13
N TYR A 638 -12.68 0.61 17.72
CA TYR A 638 -12.09 1.75 18.43
C TYR A 638 -13.02 2.33 19.49
N ASN A 639 -12.43 2.85 20.56
CA ASN A 639 -13.11 3.60 21.61
C ASN A 639 -12.45 4.98 21.75
N ALA A 640 -13.17 6.03 21.33
CA ALA A 640 -12.72 7.41 21.45
C ALA A 640 -13.16 7.99 22.79
N THR A 641 -12.34 8.85 23.38
CA THR A 641 -12.69 9.66 24.54
C THR A 641 -12.25 11.09 24.30
N TRP A 642 -13.22 11.99 24.32
CA TRP A 642 -13.04 13.42 24.14
C TRP A 642 -13.18 14.17 25.45
N LEU A 643 -12.34 15.18 25.65
CA LEU A 643 -12.49 16.21 26.67
C LEU A 643 -12.49 17.59 26.00
N GLY A 644 -13.30 18.51 26.50
CA GLY A 644 -13.40 19.85 25.95
C GLY A 644 -13.76 20.92 27.00
N PRO A 645 -14.05 22.16 26.56
CA PRO A 645 -14.37 23.27 27.45
C PRO A 645 -15.62 22.98 28.29
N LEU A 646 -15.73 23.68 29.44
CA LEU A 646 -16.88 23.58 30.35
C LEU A 646 -17.21 22.15 30.85
N GLY A 647 -16.22 21.25 30.82
CA GLY A 647 -16.41 19.85 31.23
C GLY A 647 -17.08 18.98 30.17
N PHE A 648 -17.04 19.38 28.90
CA PHE A 648 -17.49 18.56 27.78
C PHE A 648 -16.76 17.20 27.77
N THR A 649 -17.53 16.13 27.57
CA THR A 649 -17.00 14.78 27.36
C THR A 649 -17.82 14.06 26.30
N SER A 650 -17.18 13.29 25.42
CA SER A 650 -17.88 12.46 24.41
C SER A 650 -17.11 11.17 24.13
N SER A 651 -17.81 10.17 23.61
CA SER A 651 -17.22 8.91 23.11
C SER A 651 -17.45 8.67 21.61
N GLU A 652 -18.01 9.65 20.91
CA GLU A 652 -18.23 9.58 19.46
C GLU A 652 -16.89 9.76 18.71
N VAL A 653 -16.75 9.12 17.55
CA VAL A 653 -15.53 9.23 16.73
C VAL A 653 -15.38 10.64 16.17
N SER A 654 -16.45 11.21 15.63
CA SER A 654 -16.51 12.60 15.15
C SER A 654 -17.52 13.40 15.95
N LEU A 655 -17.26 14.69 16.12
CA LEU A 655 -18.05 15.60 16.92
C LEU A 655 -18.68 16.69 16.06
N ILE A 656 -19.92 17.06 16.39
CA ILE A 656 -20.67 18.16 15.77
C ILE A 656 -21.31 18.99 16.89
N ASP A 657 -21.87 20.15 16.52
CA ASP A 657 -22.54 21.08 17.42
C ASP A 657 -21.64 21.56 18.59
N LEU A 658 -20.37 21.81 18.29
CA LEU A 658 -19.35 22.18 19.27
C LEU A 658 -19.29 23.69 19.52
N ALA A 659 -19.13 24.05 20.79
CA ALA A 659 -18.77 25.40 21.21
C ALA A 659 -17.28 25.69 20.91
N ALA A 660 -16.91 26.96 20.80
CA ALA A 660 -15.52 27.36 20.70
C ALA A 660 -14.70 26.94 21.94
N GLY A 661 -13.46 26.53 21.70
CA GLY A 661 -12.53 26.07 22.73
C GLY A 661 -11.61 24.94 22.27
N GLU A 662 -10.75 24.48 23.18
CA GLU A 662 -9.79 23.40 22.94
C GLU A 662 -10.40 22.04 23.29
N TYR A 663 -10.27 21.09 22.37
CA TYR A 663 -10.72 19.71 22.51
C TYR A 663 -9.53 18.77 22.42
N SER A 664 -9.48 17.78 23.30
CA SER A 664 -8.46 16.72 23.29
C SER A 664 -9.13 15.37 23.09
N CYS A 665 -8.47 14.51 22.31
CA CYS A 665 -8.96 13.18 22.00
C CYS A 665 -7.92 12.13 22.35
N SER A 666 -8.36 11.05 22.98
CA SER A 666 -7.61 9.80 23.01
C SER A 666 -8.45 8.67 22.46
N VAL A 667 -7.83 7.81 21.65
CA VAL A 667 -8.48 6.65 21.06
C VAL A 667 -7.74 5.40 21.51
N SER A 668 -8.49 4.41 22.00
CA SER A 668 -7.99 3.06 22.26
C SER A 668 -8.57 2.07 21.25
N ASP A 669 -7.78 1.09 20.85
CA ASP A 669 -8.22 -0.01 19.99
C ASP A 669 -8.64 -1.26 20.80
N SER A 670 -8.99 -2.35 20.12
CA SER A 670 -9.41 -3.61 20.77
C SER A 670 -8.27 -4.38 21.45
N ASN A 671 -7.02 -4.05 21.10
CA ASN A 671 -5.81 -4.52 21.77
C ASN A 671 -5.40 -3.65 22.96
N LEU A 672 -6.23 -2.66 23.33
CA LEU A 672 -6.00 -1.69 24.40
C LEU A 672 -4.84 -0.73 24.13
N CYS A 673 -4.43 -0.58 22.87
CA CYS A 673 -3.42 0.37 22.45
C CYS A 673 -4.01 1.78 22.36
N VAL A 674 -3.44 2.71 23.12
CA VAL A 674 -3.98 4.08 23.27
C VAL A 674 -3.09 5.09 22.57
N ASN A 675 -3.69 5.89 21.67
CA ASN A 675 -3.05 7.06 21.09
C ASN A 675 -3.78 8.34 21.55
N ILE A 676 -3.02 9.36 21.93
CA ILE A 676 -3.54 10.67 22.32
C ILE A 676 -3.22 11.65 21.19
N GLY A 677 -4.26 12.18 20.55
CA GLY A 677 -4.14 13.17 19.49
C GLY A 677 -3.71 14.54 20.01
N PRO A 678 -3.27 15.46 19.13
CA PRO A 678 -3.03 16.85 19.52
C PRO A 678 -4.32 17.54 19.97
N ASP A 679 -4.16 18.63 20.73
CA ASP A 679 -5.28 19.52 21.07
C ASP A 679 -5.79 20.25 19.82
N ILE A 680 -7.11 20.30 19.67
CA ILE A 680 -7.82 20.87 18.52
C ILE A 680 -8.59 22.11 18.98
N LEU A 681 -8.28 23.26 18.40
CA LEU A 681 -8.96 24.52 18.70
C LEU A 681 -10.11 24.76 17.73
N ILE A 682 -11.35 24.76 18.25
CA ILE A 682 -12.50 25.34 17.56
C ILE A 682 -12.50 26.84 17.85
N SER A 683 -12.28 27.66 16.81
CA SER A 683 -12.34 29.12 16.92
C SER A 683 -13.74 29.67 16.67
N GLU A 684 -14.00 30.88 17.15
CA GLU A 684 -15.19 31.67 16.86
C GLU A 684 -14.79 33.11 16.46
N PRO A 685 -15.64 33.84 15.71
CA PRO A 685 -15.41 35.25 15.44
C PRO A 685 -15.64 36.13 16.68
N ASP A 686 -15.06 37.33 16.67
CA ASP A 686 -15.35 38.37 17.68
C ASP A 686 -16.85 38.70 17.70
N GLN A 687 -17.40 39.04 18.86
CA GLN A 687 -18.80 39.44 18.99
C GLN A 687 -19.15 40.61 18.05
N LEU A 688 -20.18 40.42 17.21
CA LEU A 688 -20.75 41.52 16.42
C LEU A 688 -21.44 42.51 17.35
N VAL A 689 -20.96 43.76 17.35
CA VAL A 689 -21.49 44.83 18.18
C VAL A 689 -21.74 46.07 17.32
N ALA A 690 -22.98 46.56 17.34
CA ALA A 690 -23.41 47.80 16.71
C ALA A 690 -23.61 48.88 17.79
N ILE A 691 -23.07 50.08 17.55
CA ILE A 691 -23.14 51.21 18.49
C ILE A 691 -23.61 52.46 17.76
N ILE A 692 -24.59 53.16 18.34
CA ILE A 692 -24.97 54.50 17.88
C ILE A 692 -23.93 55.50 18.39
N ASP A 693 -23.13 56.05 17.49
CA ASP A 693 -22.10 57.04 17.80
C ASP A 693 -22.72 58.43 18.02
N GLN A 694 -23.70 58.79 17.18
CA GLN A 694 -24.31 60.12 17.18
C GLN A 694 -25.73 60.09 16.62
N VAL A 695 -26.63 60.89 17.23
CA VAL A 695 -27.98 61.17 16.70
C VAL A 695 -28.12 62.67 16.43
N THR A 696 -28.61 63.03 15.26
CA THR A 696 -29.00 64.40 14.90
C THR A 696 -30.51 64.51 14.87
N HIS A 697 -31.07 65.36 15.73
CA HIS A 697 -32.50 65.62 15.84
C HIS A 697 -33.03 66.54 14.72
N VAL A 698 -34.33 66.43 14.40
CA VAL A 698 -34.96 67.27 13.36
C VAL A 698 -34.99 68.73 13.79
N SER A 699 -34.76 69.65 12.85
CA SER A 699 -34.61 71.09 13.15
C SER A 699 -35.90 71.80 13.55
N SER A 700 -37.07 71.23 13.25
CA SER A 700 -38.40 71.76 13.60
C SER A 700 -39.49 70.68 13.46
N TYR A 701 -40.68 70.94 14.02
CA TYR A 701 -41.87 70.10 13.81
C TYR A 701 -42.11 69.81 12.32
N GLN A 702 -42.13 68.54 11.94
CA GLN A 702 -42.26 68.01 10.56
C GLN A 702 -41.06 68.19 9.63
N ALA A 703 -39.88 68.61 10.13
CA ALA A 703 -38.66 68.51 9.34
C ALA A 703 -38.22 67.03 9.18
N ASP A 704 -37.49 66.78 8.10
CA ASP A 704 -36.95 65.48 7.69
C ASP A 704 -35.42 65.55 7.56
N ASP A 705 -34.76 66.31 8.44
CA ASP A 705 -33.31 66.54 8.42
C ASP A 705 -32.55 65.84 9.55
N GLY A 706 -33.18 64.86 10.22
CA GLY A 706 -32.53 64.02 11.22
C GLY A 706 -31.57 62.99 10.62
N SER A 707 -30.63 62.48 11.41
CA SER A 707 -29.70 61.42 11.01
C SER A 707 -29.19 60.59 12.18
N ILE A 708 -28.76 59.36 11.90
CA ILE A 708 -28.11 58.47 12.87
C ILE A 708 -26.76 58.02 12.31
N GLN A 709 -25.71 58.09 13.12
CA GLN A 709 -24.39 57.55 12.82
C GLN A 709 -24.14 56.28 13.65
N LEU A 710 -23.76 55.20 12.97
CA LEU A 710 -23.58 53.86 13.53
C LEU A 710 -22.15 53.35 13.26
N SER A 711 -21.47 52.86 14.30
CA SER A 711 -20.25 52.07 14.18
C SER A 711 -20.56 50.58 14.43
N VAL A 712 -19.83 49.71 13.72
CA VAL A 712 -19.93 48.25 13.88
C VAL A 712 -18.52 47.71 14.10
N THR A 713 -18.37 46.85 15.11
CA THR A 713 -17.12 46.15 15.45
C THR A 713 -17.38 44.66 15.67
N GLY A 714 -16.36 43.82 15.46
CA GLY A 714 -16.49 42.35 15.52
C GLY A 714 -17.36 41.77 14.41
N GLY A 715 -17.72 40.49 14.51
CA GLY A 715 -18.37 39.74 13.41
C GLY A 715 -17.48 39.58 12.18
N ILE A 716 -18.08 39.08 11.09
CA ILE A 716 -17.37 38.83 9.83
C ILE A 716 -17.91 39.73 8.70
N PHE A 717 -17.08 40.66 8.21
CA PHE A 717 -17.42 41.54 7.08
C PHE A 717 -17.66 40.73 5.78
N PRO A 718 -18.62 41.11 4.91
CA PRO A 718 -19.45 42.34 4.90
C PRO A 718 -20.63 42.38 5.86
N TYR A 719 -21.06 43.59 6.24
CA TYR A 719 -22.27 43.83 7.05
C TYR A 719 -23.43 44.32 6.20
N THR A 720 -24.64 43.90 6.59
CA THR A 720 -25.91 44.38 6.07
C THR A 720 -26.72 45.02 7.19
N PHE A 721 -27.47 46.06 6.85
CA PHE A 721 -28.25 46.85 7.80
C PHE A 721 -29.72 46.75 7.44
N LEU A 722 -30.56 46.62 8.47
CA LEU A 722 -32.00 46.74 8.34
C LEU A 722 -32.51 47.71 9.40
N TRP A 723 -32.76 48.93 8.97
CA TRP A 723 -33.43 49.94 9.78
C TRP A 723 -34.93 49.80 9.66
N THR A 724 -35.63 49.88 10.77
CA THR A 724 -37.09 50.01 10.82
C THR A 724 -37.46 51.16 11.75
N GLY A 725 -38.55 51.88 11.47
CA GLY A 725 -38.92 53.00 12.32
C GLY A 725 -40.35 53.47 12.18
N SER A 726 -40.65 54.55 12.89
CA SER A 726 -41.95 55.22 12.82
C SER A 726 -42.29 55.62 11.37
N ASN A 727 -43.59 55.69 11.04
CA ASN A 727 -44.09 56.02 9.69
C ASN A 727 -43.69 55.02 8.58
N HIS A 728 -43.50 53.73 8.90
CA HIS A 728 -43.09 52.70 7.94
C HIS A 728 -41.73 52.98 7.29
N TYR A 729 -40.82 53.61 8.03
CA TYR A 729 -39.46 53.83 7.54
C TYR A 729 -38.70 52.52 7.46
N GLU A 730 -38.02 52.29 6.33
CA GLU A 730 -37.09 51.19 6.10
C GLU A 730 -35.84 51.71 5.36
N SER A 731 -34.66 51.22 5.74
CA SER A 731 -33.40 51.57 5.07
C SER A 731 -32.34 50.48 5.26
N THR A 732 -31.42 50.38 4.30
CA THR A 732 -30.26 49.46 4.34
C THR A 732 -28.92 50.18 4.42
N GLU A 733 -28.93 51.51 4.55
CA GLU A 733 -27.72 52.32 4.71
C GLU A 733 -27.18 52.18 6.14
N GLN A 734 -25.85 52.11 6.31
CA GLN A 734 -25.23 52.07 7.64
C GLN A 734 -25.58 53.31 8.48
N ASN A 735 -25.55 54.49 7.84
CA ASN A 735 -25.80 55.78 8.47
C ASN A 735 -27.02 56.46 7.82
N PRO A 736 -28.25 56.17 8.27
CA PRO A 736 -29.44 56.75 7.67
C PRO A 736 -29.52 58.26 7.92
N VAL A 737 -29.91 58.99 6.88
CA VAL A 737 -30.14 60.44 6.90
C VAL A 737 -31.57 60.74 6.45
N SER A 738 -31.95 62.01 6.53
CA SER A 738 -33.27 62.50 6.17
C SER A 738 -34.42 61.88 6.98
N LEU A 739 -34.16 61.69 8.27
CA LEU A 739 -35.08 61.06 9.20
C LEU A 739 -36.06 62.06 9.80
N THR A 740 -37.28 61.61 10.07
CA THR A 740 -38.35 62.38 10.72
C THR A 740 -38.40 62.09 12.22
N LEU A 741 -39.23 62.82 12.97
CA LEU A 741 -39.48 62.54 14.38
C LEU A 741 -40.02 61.11 14.59
N GLY A 742 -39.38 60.34 15.47
CA GLY A 742 -39.79 58.97 15.78
C GLY A 742 -38.69 58.10 16.36
N ASN A 743 -39.05 56.84 16.65
CA ASN A 743 -38.10 55.79 17.04
C ASN A 743 -37.61 55.03 15.81
N TYR A 744 -36.32 54.69 15.83
CA TYR A 744 -35.63 53.90 14.82
C TYR A 744 -34.86 52.77 15.48
N ASP A 745 -35.06 51.56 14.97
CA ASP A 745 -34.41 50.32 15.38
C ASP A 745 -33.52 49.84 14.23
N VAL A 746 -32.35 49.26 14.54
CA VAL A 746 -31.48 48.65 13.53
C VAL A 746 -31.15 47.21 13.91
N ARG A 747 -31.22 46.34 12.91
CA ARG A 747 -30.61 45.01 12.93
C ARG A 747 -29.42 45.02 11.99
N VAL A 748 -28.24 44.72 12.54
CA VAL A 748 -27.01 44.52 11.76
C VAL A 748 -26.83 43.02 11.60
N THR A 749 -26.57 42.56 10.38
CA THR A 749 -26.27 41.15 10.06
C THR A 749 -24.95 41.05 9.33
N ASP A 750 -24.07 40.16 9.75
CA ASP A 750 -22.77 39.94 9.10
C ASP A 750 -22.83 38.83 8.01
N ASP A 751 -21.68 38.50 7.41
CA ASP A 751 -21.59 37.53 6.29
C ASP A 751 -21.93 36.09 6.71
N HIS A 752 -21.81 35.77 8.01
CA HIS A 752 -22.15 34.47 8.58
C HIS A 752 -23.54 34.46 9.22
N LEU A 753 -24.35 35.50 8.93
CA LEU A 753 -25.72 35.69 9.41
C LEU A 753 -25.84 35.95 10.93
N CYS A 754 -24.73 36.28 11.59
CA CYS A 754 -24.70 36.70 12.99
C CYS A 754 -25.31 38.09 13.11
N GLN A 755 -26.01 38.35 14.22
CA GLN A 755 -26.86 39.53 14.34
C GLN A 755 -26.71 40.26 15.66
N ASP A 756 -26.70 41.58 15.55
CA ASP A 756 -26.90 42.48 16.68
C ASP A 756 -28.10 43.41 16.37
N SER A 757 -28.85 43.78 17.41
CA SER A 757 -30.03 44.63 17.28
C SER A 757 -30.06 45.71 18.34
N ILE A 758 -30.16 46.96 17.87
CA ILE A 758 -30.34 48.11 18.74
C ILE A 758 -31.82 48.53 18.64
N MET A 759 -32.52 48.47 19.77
CA MET A 759 -33.96 48.79 19.86
C MET A 759 -34.16 50.08 20.69
N GLY A 760 -34.97 51.01 20.19
CA GLY A 760 -35.51 52.14 20.94
C GLY A 760 -34.53 53.27 21.30
N THR A 761 -33.31 53.28 20.79
CA THR A 761 -32.28 54.30 21.12
C THR A 761 -32.02 55.31 20.01
N GLY A 762 -32.50 55.08 18.78
CA GLY A 762 -32.56 56.06 17.70
C GLY A 762 -33.73 57.02 17.85
N LEU A 763 -33.99 57.55 19.06
CA LEU A 763 -35.10 58.49 19.28
C LEU A 763 -34.74 59.83 18.63
N ILE A 764 -35.33 60.12 17.48
CA ILE A 764 -35.24 61.44 16.86
C ILE A 764 -36.33 62.31 17.45
N LEU A 765 -35.93 63.16 18.40
CA LEU A 765 -36.75 64.20 18.98
C LEU A 765 -36.85 65.42 18.05
N GLU A 766 -37.87 66.24 18.29
CA GLU A 766 -37.89 67.61 17.79
C GLU A 766 -36.78 68.35 18.54
N LYS A 767 -35.90 69.05 17.83
CA LYS A 767 -35.02 70.04 18.47
C LYS A 767 -35.93 71.12 19.02
N ASP A 768 -36.31 70.97 20.30
CA ASP A 768 -37.17 71.91 21.00
C ASP A 768 -36.79 73.34 20.65
N ALA A 769 -37.78 74.10 20.20
CA ALA A 769 -37.69 75.55 20.05
C ALA A 769 -36.89 76.12 21.23
N PRO A 770 -35.96 77.05 21.00
CA PRO A 770 -34.98 77.42 22.02
C PRO A 770 -35.67 77.86 23.32
N GLY A 771 -35.56 77.03 24.35
CA GLY A 771 -35.56 77.47 25.74
C GLY A 771 -36.53 76.80 26.69
N ILE A 772 -37.82 76.61 26.36
CA ILE A 772 -38.82 76.29 27.40
C ILE A 772 -38.97 74.78 27.69
N PHE A 773 -38.55 74.37 28.89
CA PHE A 773 -38.86 73.07 29.48
C PHE A 773 -39.75 73.26 30.72
N ILE A 774 -40.92 72.61 30.73
CA ILE A 774 -41.87 72.65 31.85
C ILE A 774 -41.84 71.26 32.51
N PRO A 775 -41.37 71.13 33.75
CA PRO A 775 -41.31 69.83 34.42
C PRO A 775 -42.73 69.31 34.72
N GLU A 776 -42.90 67.99 34.73
CA GLU A 776 -44.19 67.36 35.04
C GLU A 776 -44.45 67.20 36.55
N GLY A 777 -43.51 67.60 37.41
CA GLY A 777 -43.69 67.60 38.86
C GLY A 777 -42.62 68.38 39.61
N PHE A 778 -42.90 68.70 40.87
CA PHE A 778 -41.96 69.34 41.79
C PHE A 778 -42.29 68.98 43.25
N SER A 779 -41.31 69.16 44.13
CA SER A 779 -41.33 68.65 45.51
C SER A 779 -41.14 69.73 46.56
N PRO A 780 -42.17 70.50 46.96
CA PRO A 780 -42.03 71.56 47.96
C PRO A 780 -41.96 71.01 49.40
N ASN A 781 -40.83 70.39 49.76
CA ASN A 781 -40.56 69.74 51.05
C ASN A 781 -39.54 70.50 51.93
N GLY A 782 -38.88 71.53 51.38
CA GLY A 782 -37.90 72.39 52.05
C GLY A 782 -36.49 71.82 52.13
N ASP A 783 -36.15 70.80 51.33
CA ASP A 783 -34.82 70.18 51.30
C ASP A 783 -33.81 70.93 50.40
N GLY A 784 -34.26 71.95 49.67
CA GLY A 784 -33.48 72.76 48.76
C GLY A 784 -33.46 72.26 47.31
N TYR A 785 -34.12 71.15 46.99
CA TYR A 785 -34.19 70.54 45.66
C TYR A 785 -35.64 70.48 45.17
N ASN A 786 -35.89 71.00 43.96
CA ASN A 786 -37.23 71.00 43.33
C ASN A 786 -38.35 71.59 44.20
N ASP A 787 -38.02 72.44 45.17
CA ASP A 787 -38.98 73.09 46.07
C ASP A 787 -39.94 74.06 45.36
N LEU A 788 -39.56 74.49 44.16
CA LEU A 788 -40.30 75.44 43.34
C LEU A 788 -40.63 74.79 41.99
N PHE A 789 -41.77 75.19 41.43
CA PHE A 789 -42.14 74.80 40.07
C PHE A 789 -41.33 75.62 39.05
N VAL A 790 -40.17 75.11 38.65
CA VAL A 790 -39.22 75.81 37.79
C VAL A 790 -39.45 75.48 36.31
N ILE A 791 -39.89 76.46 35.53
CA ILE A 791 -39.91 76.38 34.07
C ILE A 791 -38.54 76.86 33.55
N LEU A 792 -37.74 75.95 32.99
CA LEU A 792 -36.43 76.30 32.43
C LEU A 792 -36.63 77.11 31.14
N GLY A 793 -35.78 78.11 30.91
CA GLY A 793 -35.83 79.00 29.74
C GLY A 793 -36.87 80.11 29.80
N ILE A 794 -37.62 80.22 30.90
CA ILE A 794 -38.62 81.28 31.11
C ILE A 794 -38.00 82.69 31.09
N GLU A 795 -36.71 82.82 31.41
CA GLU A 795 -35.98 84.08 31.43
C GLU A 795 -35.90 84.77 30.07
N ASN A 796 -36.09 84.01 28.98
CA ASN A 796 -36.16 84.55 27.62
C ASN A 796 -37.53 85.16 27.29
N TYR A 797 -38.51 85.03 28.19
CA TYR A 797 -39.90 85.44 27.99
C TYR A 797 -40.35 86.31 29.16
N SER A 798 -39.94 87.58 29.11
CA SER A 798 -40.29 88.60 30.12
C SER A 798 -41.78 88.87 30.22
N GLU A 799 -42.53 88.62 29.13
CA GLU A 799 -43.98 88.62 29.07
C GLU A 799 -44.48 87.17 29.05
N ASN A 800 -44.85 86.65 30.21
CA ASN A 800 -45.41 85.31 30.36
C ASN A 800 -46.57 85.30 31.37
N GLU A 801 -47.41 84.28 31.33
CA GLU A 801 -48.55 84.12 32.24
C GLU A 801 -48.69 82.64 32.61
N LEU A 802 -48.63 82.33 33.90
CA LEU A 802 -48.88 80.98 34.42
C LEU A 802 -50.19 80.96 35.21
N VAL A 803 -51.10 80.07 34.84
CA VAL A 803 -52.34 79.79 35.57
C VAL A 803 -52.37 78.32 35.95
N ILE A 804 -52.56 78.01 37.23
CA ILE A 804 -52.68 76.66 37.76
C ILE A 804 -54.10 76.42 38.28
N PHE A 805 -54.64 75.26 37.95
CA PHE A 805 -55.96 74.80 38.33
C PHE A 805 -55.86 73.50 39.14
N ASN A 806 -56.74 73.33 40.12
CA ASN A 806 -56.98 72.01 40.70
C ASN A 806 -57.79 71.12 39.74
N THR A 807 -58.00 69.86 40.12
CA THR A 807 -58.75 68.86 39.33
C THR A 807 -60.21 69.22 39.07
N GLN A 808 -60.77 70.20 39.80
CA GLN A 808 -62.13 70.70 39.61
C GLN A 808 -62.18 71.94 38.69
N GLY A 809 -61.04 72.37 38.13
CA GLY A 809 -60.94 73.55 37.28
C GLY A 809 -60.95 74.88 38.04
N VAL A 810 -60.76 74.85 39.37
CA VAL A 810 -60.65 76.07 40.19
C VAL A 810 -59.21 76.57 40.14
N VAL A 811 -59.03 77.86 39.86
CA VAL A 811 -57.70 78.51 39.89
C VAL A 811 -57.15 78.49 41.30
N VAL A 812 -55.97 77.90 41.48
CA VAL A 812 -55.26 77.83 42.76
C VAL A 812 -54.04 78.74 42.79
N PHE A 813 -53.45 79.04 41.64
CA PHE A 813 -52.34 79.98 41.50
C PHE A 813 -52.45 80.69 40.15
N HIS A 814 -52.27 82.00 40.13
CA HIS A 814 -52.19 82.79 38.91
C HIS A 814 -51.07 83.79 39.03
N ARG A 815 -50.22 83.87 38.02
CA ARG A 815 -49.21 84.89 37.95
C ARG A 815 -48.95 85.38 36.54
N ILE A 816 -48.97 86.70 36.38
CA ILE A 816 -48.43 87.40 35.22
C ILE A 816 -46.95 87.68 35.50
N ASN A 817 -46.10 87.42 34.52
CA ASN A 817 -44.64 87.44 34.60
C ASN A 817 -44.14 86.50 35.70
N TYR A 818 -44.47 85.21 35.55
CA TYR A 818 -44.01 84.14 36.43
C TYR A 818 -42.49 84.05 36.44
N LYS A 819 -41.91 83.81 37.63
CA LYS A 819 -40.47 83.85 37.88
C LYS A 819 -39.96 82.59 38.61
N ASN A 820 -40.56 81.44 38.32
CA ASN A 820 -40.16 80.16 38.91
C ASN A 820 -40.19 80.14 40.43
N ASP A 821 -41.24 80.71 41.03
CA ASP A 821 -41.33 80.92 42.47
C ASP A 821 -42.65 80.45 43.08
N TRP A 822 -43.35 79.53 42.41
CA TRP A 822 -44.47 78.81 43.00
C TRP A 822 -43.96 77.60 43.78
N ASP A 823 -44.27 77.56 45.07
CA ASP A 823 -43.88 76.55 46.06
C ASP A 823 -45.05 75.59 46.42
N GLY A 824 -46.07 75.55 45.57
CA GLY A 824 -47.26 74.74 45.83
C GLY A 824 -48.17 75.31 46.92
N THR A 825 -48.10 76.62 47.19
CA THR A 825 -49.10 77.33 48.00
C THR A 825 -50.16 77.99 47.10
N PRO A 826 -51.42 78.10 47.55
CA PRO A 826 -52.44 78.81 46.82
C PRO A 826 -52.27 80.33 46.96
N GLU A 827 -52.79 81.09 46.00
CA GLU A 827 -52.72 82.55 46.02
C GLU A 827 -53.44 83.15 47.24
N THR A 828 -52.87 84.19 47.85
CA THR A 828 -53.44 84.89 49.01
C THR A 828 -54.83 85.45 48.70
N GLY A 829 -55.86 84.91 49.35
CA GLY A 829 -57.27 85.24 49.10
C GLY A 829 -58.08 84.12 48.45
N SER A 830 -57.44 83.00 48.10
CA SER A 830 -58.12 81.75 47.75
C SER A 830 -58.90 81.18 48.94
N VAL A 831 -60.07 80.57 48.66
CA VAL A 831 -60.94 79.93 49.68
C VAL A 831 -60.26 78.73 50.35
N LEU A 832 -59.15 78.26 49.76
CA LEU A 832 -58.29 77.18 50.24
C LEU A 832 -57.17 77.80 51.08
N GLY A 833 -57.44 78.16 52.33
CA GLY A 833 -56.37 78.60 53.25
C GLY A 833 -55.43 77.43 53.57
N GLY A 834 -54.11 77.61 53.41
CA GLY A 834 -53.09 76.61 53.76
C GLY A 834 -52.30 76.08 52.56
N ILE A 835 -51.50 75.04 52.79
CA ILE A 835 -50.71 74.34 51.76
C ILE A 835 -51.64 73.55 50.82
N LEU A 836 -51.36 73.56 49.50
CA LEU A 836 -52.11 72.71 48.56
C LEU A 836 -51.82 71.22 48.82
N PRO A 837 -52.85 70.34 48.78
CA PRO A 837 -52.65 68.89 48.86
C PRO A 837 -51.74 68.37 47.75
N GLU A 838 -51.02 67.28 48.03
CA GLU A 838 -50.32 66.51 47.01
C GLU A 838 -51.30 66.00 45.95
N GLY A 839 -50.84 65.95 44.70
CA GLY A 839 -51.64 65.49 43.58
C GLY A 839 -51.40 66.26 42.30
N THR A 840 -52.19 65.93 41.28
CA THR A 840 -52.08 66.52 39.95
C THR A 840 -52.84 67.84 39.87
N TYR A 841 -52.14 68.86 39.37
CA TYR A 841 -52.68 70.16 39.02
C TYR A 841 -52.53 70.40 37.52
N TYR A 842 -53.40 71.21 36.93
CA TYR A 842 -53.35 71.52 35.51
C TYR A 842 -52.82 72.93 35.32
N TYR A 843 -51.96 73.15 34.33
CA TYR A 843 -51.44 74.47 34.01
C TYR A 843 -51.85 74.94 32.62
N VAL A 844 -52.03 76.26 32.51
CA VAL A 844 -52.02 77.00 31.25
C VAL A 844 -50.90 78.02 31.34
N PHE A 845 -49.89 77.88 30.50
CA PHE A 845 -48.73 78.76 30.44
C PHE A 845 -48.70 79.49 29.10
N LYS A 846 -48.77 80.82 29.12
CA LYS A 846 -48.67 81.67 27.93
C LYS A 846 -47.33 82.38 27.92
N PHE A 847 -46.68 82.46 26.77
CA PHE A 847 -45.38 83.12 26.62
C PHE A 847 -45.19 83.61 25.18
N GLY A 848 -44.38 84.67 25.01
CA GLY A 848 -44.17 85.29 23.69
C GLY A 848 -45.44 85.89 23.09
N GLU A 849 -45.38 86.34 21.83
CA GLU A 849 -46.47 87.11 21.20
C GLU A 849 -47.77 86.31 20.98
N ALA A 850 -47.78 84.98 21.13
CA ALA A 850 -49.00 84.17 21.01
C ALA A 850 -48.91 82.70 21.50
N SER A 851 -47.82 82.24 22.13
CA SER A 851 -47.65 80.81 22.45
C SER A 851 -48.40 80.41 23.73
N VAL A 852 -49.07 79.26 23.70
CA VAL A 852 -49.79 78.69 24.86
C VAL A 852 -49.43 77.21 25.00
N ARG A 853 -48.85 76.84 26.14
CA ARG A 853 -48.66 75.44 26.56
C ARG A 853 -49.68 75.09 27.64
N LYS A 854 -50.23 73.88 27.56
CA LYS A 854 -51.16 73.33 28.55
C LYS A 854 -50.67 71.95 28.93
N GLY A 855 -50.80 71.61 30.20
CA GLY A 855 -50.35 70.32 30.69
C GLY A 855 -50.77 70.12 32.13
N PHE A 856 -50.12 69.18 32.80
CA PHE A 856 -50.28 68.94 34.21
C PHE A 856 -48.93 69.02 34.92
N VAL A 857 -48.98 69.28 36.21
CA VAL A 857 -47.85 69.23 37.12
C VAL A 857 -48.28 68.46 38.36
N TYR A 858 -47.47 67.49 38.76
CA TYR A 858 -47.65 66.73 39.99
C TYR A 858 -46.92 67.40 41.14
N LEU A 859 -47.64 67.72 42.21
CA LEU A 859 -47.08 68.23 43.45
C LEU A 859 -46.95 67.07 44.43
N ASN A 860 -45.73 66.79 44.91
CA ASN A 860 -45.43 65.78 45.93
C ASN A 860 -44.66 66.42 47.09
N ARG A 861 -44.93 66.15 48.37
CA ARG A 861 -44.15 66.74 49.48
C ARG A 861 -43.31 65.71 50.23
N GLU A 862 -43.19 64.49 49.70
CA GLU A 862 -42.25 63.48 50.17
C GLU A 862 -40.79 63.77 49.83
#